data_AF-A0A956JHJ9-F1
#
_entry.id   AF-A0A956JHJ9-F1
#
_cell.length_a   1.000
_cell.length_b   1.000
_cell.length_c   1.000
_cell.angle_alpha   90.00
_cell.angle_beta   90.00
_cell.angle_gamma   90.00
#
_symmetry.space_group_name_H-M   'P 1'
#
loop_
_entity.id
_entity.type
_entity.pdbx_description
1 polymer ?
#
loop_
_entity_poly.entity_id
_entity_poly.type
_entity_poly.pdbx_seq_one_letter_code
_entity_poly.pdbx_strand_id
1 'polypeptide(L)'
;MIAILAATADVTAYEVRRWLRAWGYAVVLIDDDDPIVELTVELGAATDDAYLRARSGRAIRLTEVAAFWYRRGGLRLDPALLGTAGETGDSGDSGDPGDPGDPRASARAREWSAMREFFMERLAAKPGLGSWAAELRCTKLQQLAAARAVGLAIPETVVTSERARLVEAVDGWGAAIHKGVALGVLAEEEAAGEVLATSTRPLERAALERAPARLFPRLAQARLDKRVELRVFFLRGELWALAILPRRPQAAALDVRLGDLDADYRLLPYALPEEVAARLRRLMARLQLDTGSIDLIVDRDGAHTFLEVNPSGQVDWLARALGAPIERRIAEELAALAGPPRPSSCPRRPGERGRSGDDASINEPRRRGAEPEAPAPHSAARRDEDGSFVEAPHRFAWVEGQRVLVRPLDKPILRRFPGGRRAPAAATGGGRASLASTDTEGRGVVALAANVALVDGCGGPLLYDLQRGRAFRPPAALADALMTAGPGGALRDGAAAESSSSSSSSTSALGRGIAAAEAAGLLVRVAAPERFPARATRWESPAAITNAVIDVDAASEHDFSAIFRELGDCGCEHALIRVDREEPLALVDRLHAAIEGGPPLVLEWWIPRRPEVTPSALRERVARWPRIAAVVVFGAPAEEVGEWLRTRSGVGNVVATAEVLDLDATPTADPAAMFVRDALFAESLRHHPLFHRKLAIDRRGLLRNAPHLRRDFGRFGARPLAEVVRAPDFIALGEIHRGQIVDCRACPLRYACMDGRAPIVDRRGEYRLESPCEHGPGAPPTRRLRVSA
;
A
#
# COMPACT_ATOMS: atom_id res chain seq x y z
N MET A 1 -5.89 -28.47 1.79
CA MET A 1 -6.35 -27.07 1.87
C MET A 1 -5.36 -26.28 2.73
N ILE A 2 -5.20 -24.97 2.51
CA ILE A 2 -4.46 -24.07 3.41
C ILE A 2 -5.47 -23.24 4.20
N ALA A 3 -5.36 -23.23 5.53
CA ALA A 3 -6.22 -22.44 6.42
C ALA A 3 -5.50 -21.15 6.86
N ILE A 4 -6.16 -20.00 6.79
CA ILE A 4 -5.63 -18.70 7.25
C ILE A 4 -6.59 -18.13 8.29
N LEU A 5 -6.08 -17.79 9.47
CA LEU A 5 -6.80 -17.09 10.52
C LEU A 5 -6.24 -15.67 10.63
N ALA A 6 -7.08 -14.65 10.44
CA ALA A 6 -6.65 -13.26 10.41
C ALA A 6 -7.61 -12.34 11.21
N ALA A 7 -7.19 -11.12 11.49
CA ALA A 7 -8.13 -10.09 11.92
C ALA A 7 -8.90 -9.52 10.71
N THR A 8 -10.04 -8.90 10.98
CA THR A 8 -10.83 -8.19 9.97
C THR A 8 -9.97 -7.24 9.14
N ALA A 9 -10.19 -7.27 7.82
CA ALA A 9 -9.52 -6.39 6.85
C ALA A 9 -7.97 -6.44 6.88
N ASP A 10 -7.36 -7.59 7.25
CA ASP A 10 -5.90 -7.77 7.17
C ASP A 10 -5.41 -7.89 5.72
N VAL A 11 -4.92 -6.78 5.18
CA VAL A 11 -4.42 -6.67 3.79
C VAL A 11 -3.36 -7.74 3.48
N THR A 12 -2.42 -8.01 4.39
CA THR A 12 -1.38 -9.02 4.19
C THR A 12 -1.98 -10.43 4.04
N ALA A 13 -2.98 -10.78 4.85
CA ALA A 13 -3.67 -12.06 4.75
C ALA A 13 -4.40 -12.23 3.41
N TYR A 14 -5.04 -11.16 2.93
CA TYR A 14 -5.69 -11.13 1.62
C TYR A 14 -4.69 -11.31 0.47
N GLU A 15 -3.55 -10.62 0.50
CA GLU A 15 -2.51 -10.74 -0.54
C GLU A 15 -1.86 -12.13 -0.58
N VAL A 16 -1.53 -12.71 0.58
CA VAL A 16 -1.00 -14.09 0.65
C VAL A 16 -2.01 -15.10 0.08
N ARG A 17 -3.29 -14.95 0.41
CA ARG A 17 -4.37 -15.78 -0.15
C ARG A 17 -4.40 -15.69 -1.68
N ARG A 18 -4.18 -14.50 -2.25
CA ARG A 18 -4.16 -14.30 -3.71
C ARG A 18 -3.03 -15.09 -4.37
N TRP A 19 -1.82 -15.01 -3.83
CA TRP A 19 -0.67 -15.79 -4.32
C TRP A 19 -0.94 -17.30 -4.29
N LEU A 20 -1.41 -17.80 -3.15
CA LEU A 20 -1.74 -19.21 -2.99
C LEU A 20 -2.83 -19.67 -3.99
N ARG A 21 -3.89 -18.89 -4.17
CA ARG A 21 -4.94 -19.20 -5.16
C ARG A 21 -4.41 -19.16 -6.60
N ALA A 22 -3.57 -18.19 -6.93
CA ALA A 22 -2.94 -18.10 -8.25
C ALA A 22 -2.04 -19.32 -8.55
N TRP A 23 -1.49 -19.96 -7.53
CA TRP A 23 -0.75 -21.23 -7.65
C TRP A 23 -1.62 -22.48 -7.52
N GLY A 24 -2.96 -22.34 -7.51
CA GLY A 24 -3.90 -23.46 -7.52
C GLY A 24 -4.21 -24.07 -6.16
N TYR A 25 -3.81 -23.44 -5.05
CA TYR A 25 -4.15 -23.94 -3.71
C TYR A 25 -5.60 -23.62 -3.34
N ALA A 26 -6.29 -24.60 -2.76
CA ALA A 26 -7.54 -24.36 -2.04
C ALA A 26 -7.21 -23.65 -0.71
N VAL A 27 -7.70 -22.41 -0.55
CA VAL A 27 -7.43 -21.57 0.64
C VAL A 27 -8.73 -21.12 1.28
N VAL A 28 -8.85 -21.39 2.58
CA VAL A 28 -9.92 -20.87 3.45
C VAL A 28 -9.30 -19.80 4.35
N LEU A 29 -9.93 -18.62 4.38
CA LEU A 29 -9.57 -17.51 5.26
C LEU A 29 -10.79 -17.20 6.12
N ILE A 30 -10.62 -17.25 7.44
CA ILE A 30 -11.62 -16.82 8.43
C ILE A 30 -11.04 -15.64 9.18
N ASP A 31 -11.82 -14.56 9.28
CA ASP A 31 -11.46 -13.36 10.02
C ASP A 31 -12.43 -13.07 11.18
N ASP A 32 -12.11 -12.06 11.99
CA ASP A 32 -12.87 -11.72 13.19
C ASP A 32 -14.33 -11.29 12.92
N ASP A 33 -14.65 -10.86 11.70
CA ASP A 33 -16.00 -10.45 11.28
C ASP A 33 -16.86 -11.62 10.75
N ASP A 34 -16.28 -12.82 10.66
CA ASP A 34 -16.92 -14.04 10.20
C ASP A 34 -17.10 -15.03 11.36
N PRO A 35 -18.04 -14.76 12.29
CA PRO A 35 -18.16 -15.53 13.52
C PRO A 35 -18.54 -16.99 13.24
N ILE A 36 -18.07 -17.86 14.12
CA ILE A 36 -18.33 -19.29 14.08
C ILE A 36 -19.78 -19.54 14.49
N VAL A 37 -20.53 -20.20 13.61
CA VAL A 37 -21.93 -20.56 13.80
C VAL A 37 -22.11 -22.06 14.06
N GLU A 38 -21.07 -22.85 13.81
CA GLU A 38 -21.08 -24.30 14.02
C GLU A 38 -19.68 -24.77 14.39
N LEU A 39 -19.60 -25.62 15.41
CA LEU A 39 -18.40 -26.34 15.82
C LEU A 39 -18.79 -27.80 16.08
N THR A 40 -18.01 -28.73 15.54
CA THR A 40 -18.14 -30.16 15.79
C THR A 40 -16.78 -30.73 16.11
N VAL A 41 -16.67 -31.46 17.21
CA VAL A 41 -15.45 -32.16 17.62
C VAL A 41 -15.80 -33.64 17.77
N GLU A 42 -15.13 -34.51 17.02
CA GLU A 42 -15.35 -35.95 17.02
C GLU A 42 -14.09 -36.66 17.48
N LEU A 43 -14.16 -37.29 18.66
CA LEU A 43 -13.06 -38.04 19.26
C LEU A 43 -13.49 -39.50 19.45
N GLY A 44 -12.79 -40.41 18.79
CA GLY A 44 -13.06 -41.84 18.89
C GLY A 44 -11.86 -42.68 18.47
N ALA A 45 -11.97 -44.00 18.67
CA ALA A 45 -10.91 -44.94 18.31
C ALA A 45 -10.57 -44.95 16.81
N ALA A 46 -11.50 -44.50 15.96
CA ALA A 46 -11.36 -44.49 14.50
C ALA A 46 -11.19 -43.08 13.90
N THR A 47 -11.58 -42.01 14.61
CA THR A 47 -11.56 -40.63 14.11
C THR A 47 -11.16 -39.65 15.20
N ASP A 48 -10.28 -38.71 14.85
CA ASP A 48 -9.88 -37.57 15.68
C ASP A 48 -9.89 -36.34 14.75
N ASP A 49 -11.06 -35.70 14.65
CA ASP A 49 -11.29 -34.57 13.74
C ASP A 49 -12.05 -33.45 14.45
N ALA A 50 -11.81 -32.23 13.98
CA ALA A 50 -12.59 -31.07 14.39
C ALA A 50 -12.96 -30.24 13.17
N TYR A 51 -14.19 -29.76 13.19
CA TYR A 51 -14.81 -29.01 12.12
C TYR A 51 -15.40 -27.72 12.68
N LEU A 52 -15.16 -26.60 12.00
CA LEU A 52 -15.85 -25.36 12.27
C LEU A 52 -16.43 -24.77 10.99
N ARG A 53 -17.54 -24.05 11.12
CA ARG A 53 -18.14 -23.26 10.04
C ARG A 53 -18.46 -21.86 10.52
N ALA A 54 -18.03 -20.90 9.72
CA ALA A 54 -18.30 -19.49 9.92
C ALA A 54 -19.63 -19.09 9.26
N ARG A 55 -20.16 -17.92 9.65
CA ARG A 55 -21.44 -17.39 9.16
C ARG A 55 -21.47 -17.25 7.63
N SER A 56 -20.35 -16.92 7.01
CA SER A 56 -20.21 -16.83 5.55
C SER A 56 -20.34 -18.18 4.81
N GLY A 57 -20.42 -19.30 5.55
CA GLY A 57 -20.39 -20.65 5.00
C GLY A 57 -18.98 -21.22 4.78
N ARG A 58 -17.93 -20.42 5.01
CA ARG A 58 -16.54 -20.92 5.03
C ARG A 58 -16.36 -21.89 6.18
N ALA A 59 -15.65 -22.98 5.93
CA ALA A 59 -15.46 -24.04 6.91
C ALA A 59 -14.02 -24.54 6.92
N ILE A 60 -13.57 -24.98 8.10
CA ILE A 60 -12.28 -25.63 8.29
C ILE A 60 -12.55 -26.99 8.92
N ARG A 61 -12.16 -28.05 8.21
CA ARG A 61 -12.07 -29.41 8.73
C ARG A 61 -10.61 -29.76 8.93
N LEU A 62 -10.17 -30.07 10.15
CA LEU A 62 -8.75 -30.25 10.47
C LEU A 62 -8.10 -31.39 9.68
N THR A 63 -8.83 -32.45 9.34
CA THR A 63 -8.33 -33.53 8.46
C THR A 63 -8.00 -33.07 7.03
N GLU A 64 -8.60 -31.99 6.53
CA GLU A 64 -8.36 -31.45 5.18
C GLU A 64 -7.26 -30.37 5.14
N VAL A 65 -6.84 -29.87 6.31
CA VAL A 65 -5.79 -28.87 6.44
C VAL A 65 -4.42 -29.51 6.22
N ALA A 66 -3.75 -29.08 5.16
CA ALA A 66 -2.39 -29.47 4.82
C ALA A 66 -1.35 -28.52 5.43
N ALA A 67 -1.66 -27.23 5.44
CA ALA A 67 -0.90 -26.23 6.17
C ALA A 67 -1.81 -25.13 6.72
N PHE A 68 -1.35 -24.39 7.72
CA PHE A 68 -2.09 -23.25 8.25
C PHE A 68 -1.22 -22.01 8.45
N TRP A 69 -1.87 -20.87 8.51
CA TRP A 69 -1.27 -19.62 8.96
C TRP A 69 -2.15 -18.98 10.03
N TYR A 70 -1.65 -18.95 11.25
CA TYR A 70 -2.22 -18.07 12.27
C TYR A 70 -1.56 -16.70 12.13
N ARG A 71 -2.27 -15.76 11.49
CA ARG A 71 -1.79 -14.39 11.27
C ARG A 71 -2.07 -13.51 12.49
N ARG A 72 -3.33 -13.47 12.94
CA ARG A 72 -3.83 -12.82 14.17
C ARG A 72 -5.34 -13.00 14.28
N GLY A 73 -5.94 -12.44 15.33
CA GLY A 73 -7.38 -12.49 15.55
C GLY A 73 -7.76 -13.67 16.44
N GLY A 74 -9.06 -13.82 16.69
CA GLY A 74 -9.59 -14.91 17.48
C GLY A 74 -10.80 -15.49 16.77
N LEU A 75 -10.88 -16.83 16.70
CA LEU A 75 -12.13 -17.48 16.31
C LEU A 75 -13.24 -16.99 17.26
N ARG A 76 -14.11 -16.10 16.77
CA ARG A 76 -15.22 -15.52 17.55
C ARG A 76 -16.44 -16.40 17.40
N LEU A 77 -17.11 -16.72 18.50
CA LEU A 77 -18.38 -17.43 18.45
C LEU A 77 -19.50 -16.45 18.12
N ASP A 78 -20.51 -16.89 17.37
CA ASP A 78 -21.71 -16.10 17.13
C ASP A 78 -22.39 -15.72 18.48
N PRO A 79 -22.66 -14.43 18.74
CA PRO A 79 -23.34 -13.97 19.95
C PRO A 79 -24.68 -14.67 20.21
N ALA A 80 -25.38 -15.11 19.17
CA ALA A 80 -26.63 -15.87 19.32
C ALA A 80 -26.43 -17.20 20.07
N LEU A 81 -25.27 -17.85 19.90
CA LEU A 81 -24.91 -19.09 20.60
C LEU A 81 -24.48 -18.84 22.05
N LEU A 82 -23.90 -17.66 22.33
CA LEU A 82 -23.59 -17.18 23.69
C LEU A 82 -24.84 -16.69 24.45
N GLY A 83 -25.99 -16.58 23.76
CA GLY A 83 -27.27 -16.14 24.31
C GLY A 83 -27.34 -14.65 24.64
N THR A 84 -26.49 -13.84 24.02
CA THR A 84 -26.47 -12.37 24.21
C THR A 84 -27.30 -11.63 23.17
N ALA A 85 -28.02 -12.33 22.30
CA ALA A 85 -28.72 -11.76 21.14
C ALA A 85 -30.26 -11.65 21.29
N GLY A 86 -30.80 -11.64 22.53
CA GLY A 86 -32.24 -11.83 22.71
C GLY A 86 -32.94 -11.23 23.94
N GLU A 87 -32.36 -10.24 24.63
CA GLU A 87 -33.06 -9.52 25.71
C GLU A 87 -32.98 -8.00 25.49
N THR A 88 -33.50 -7.51 24.36
CA THR A 88 -34.11 -6.17 24.34
C THR A 88 -35.59 -6.33 24.68
N GLY A 89 -35.84 -6.71 25.93
CA GLY A 89 -37.12 -6.58 26.60
C GLY A 89 -36.99 -5.42 27.57
N ASP A 90 -37.70 -4.34 27.25
CA ASP A 90 -37.99 -3.17 28.06
C ASP A 90 -37.87 -3.38 29.59
N SER A 91 -36.80 -2.85 30.20
CA SER A 91 -36.83 -2.26 31.53
C SER A 91 -35.57 -1.41 31.71
N GLY A 92 -35.77 -0.10 31.85
CA GLY A 92 -34.70 0.80 32.26
C GLY A 92 -34.13 0.42 33.63
N ASP A 93 -32.85 0.67 33.81
CA ASP A 93 -32.23 1.35 34.94
C ASP A 93 -30.72 1.02 34.98
N SER A 94 -29.95 2.05 35.33
CA SER A 94 -28.53 2.11 35.61
C SER A 94 -27.80 0.78 35.95
N GLY A 95 -26.93 0.34 35.04
CA GLY A 95 -25.90 -0.67 35.32
C GLY A 95 -24.68 -0.07 36.00
N ASP A 96 -24.63 -0.19 37.32
CA ASP A 96 -23.46 -0.03 38.20
C ASP A 96 -22.29 -0.96 37.75
N PRO A 97 -21.00 -0.63 37.93
CA PRO A 97 -19.85 -1.43 37.44
C PRO A 97 -19.62 -2.74 38.23
N GLY A 98 -20.61 -3.17 39.02
CA GLY A 98 -20.57 -4.33 39.92
C GLY A 98 -21.49 -5.47 39.54
N ASP A 99 -22.23 -5.42 38.41
CA ASP A 99 -23.12 -6.51 38.01
C ASP A 99 -22.35 -7.64 37.30
N PRO A 100 -22.25 -8.85 37.88
CA PRO A 100 -21.68 -9.99 37.19
C PRO A 100 -22.65 -10.41 36.09
N GLY A 101 -22.39 -9.95 34.86
CA GLY A 101 -23.23 -10.26 33.68
C GLY A 101 -23.63 -11.73 33.60
N ASP A 102 -24.80 -12.00 33.00
CA ASP A 102 -25.49 -13.30 32.94
C ASP A 102 -24.55 -14.51 33.21
N PRO A 103 -24.67 -15.15 34.39
CA PRO A 103 -23.83 -16.29 34.76
C PRO A 103 -23.82 -17.40 33.70
N ARG A 104 -24.89 -17.54 32.89
CA ARG A 104 -24.96 -18.50 31.78
C ARG A 104 -24.12 -18.04 30.58
N ALA A 105 -24.12 -16.75 30.25
CA ALA A 105 -23.22 -16.19 29.24
C ALA A 105 -21.75 -16.35 29.64
N SER A 106 -21.41 -16.07 30.91
CA SER A 106 -20.06 -16.29 31.45
C SER A 106 -19.64 -17.77 31.43
N ALA A 107 -20.54 -18.69 31.78
CA ALA A 107 -20.28 -20.13 31.66
C ALA A 107 -20.07 -20.55 30.21
N ARG A 108 -20.93 -20.13 29.28
CA ARG A 108 -20.79 -20.43 27.84
C ARG A 108 -19.51 -19.85 27.24
N ALA A 109 -19.08 -18.66 27.66
CA ALA A 109 -17.82 -18.07 27.22
C ALA A 109 -16.61 -18.89 27.70
N ARG A 110 -16.66 -19.46 28.92
CA ARG A 110 -15.63 -20.39 29.41
C ARG A 110 -15.62 -21.70 28.64
N GLU A 111 -16.78 -22.30 28.38
CA GLU A 111 -16.90 -23.51 27.55
C GLU A 111 -16.36 -23.28 26.13
N TRP A 112 -16.74 -22.16 25.50
CA TRP A 112 -16.21 -21.76 24.20
C TRP A 112 -14.69 -21.60 24.23
N SER A 113 -14.15 -20.97 25.28
CA SER A 113 -12.70 -20.77 25.41
C SER A 113 -11.95 -22.10 25.42
N ALA A 114 -12.45 -23.11 26.14
CA ALA A 114 -11.87 -24.44 26.18
C ALA A 114 -11.95 -25.15 24.81
N MET A 115 -13.10 -25.09 24.14
CA MET A 115 -13.29 -25.69 22.81
C MET A 115 -12.41 -25.03 21.74
N ARG A 116 -12.30 -23.69 21.78
CA ARG A 116 -11.44 -22.92 20.90
C ARG A 116 -9.97 -23.26 21.14
N GLU A 117 -9.56 -23.34 22.40
CA GLU A 117 -8.19 -23.69 22.78
C GLU A 117 -7.82 -25.09 22.25
N PHE A 118 -8.68 -26.08 22.45
CA PHE A 118 -8.51 -27.41 21.86
C PHE A 118 -8.37 -27.35 20.32
N PHE A 119 -9.26 -26.64 19.63
CA PHE A 119 -9.19 -26.52 18.17
C PHE A 119 -7.86 -25.87 17.72
N MET A 120 -7.44 -24.80 18.39
CA MET A 120 -6.20 -24.09 18.08
C MET A 120 -4.96 -24.94 18.34
N GLU A 121 -4.94 -25.76 19.39
CA GLU A 121 -3.88 -26.73 19.65
C GLU A 121 -3.78 -27.79 18.55
N ARG A 122 -4.92 -28.37 18.14
CA ARG A 122 -4.96 -29.35 17.05
C ARG A 122 -4.56 -28.75 15.70
N LEU A 123 -4.93 -27.50 15.44
CA LEU A 123 -4.49 -26.76 14.26
C LEU A 123 -2.98 -26.51 14.30
N ALA A 124 -2.43 -26.10 15.46
CA ALA A 124 -1.00 -25.85 15.64
C ALA A 124 -0.12 -27.10 15.50
N ALA A 125 -0.70 -28.30 15.64
CA ALA A 125 0.00 -29.56 15.36
C ALA A 125 0.19 -29.82 13.84
N LYS A 126 -0.48 -29.07 12.96
CA LYS A 126 -0.28 -29.13 11.51
C LYS A 126 0.96 -28.31 11.11
N PRO A 127 1.56 -28.55 9.94
CA PRO A 127 2.56 -27.65 9.39
C PRO A 127 2.00 -26.23 9.25
N GLY A 128 2.71 -25.20 9.70
CA GLY A 128 2.17 -23.84 9.58
C GLY A 128 3.12 -22.73 9.99
N LEU A 129 2.59 -21.52 9.93
CA LEU A 129 3.25 -20.29 10.36
C LEU A 129 2.42 -19.63 11.47
N GLY A 130 3.12 -19.01 12.41
CA GLY A 130 2.51 -18.33 13.54
C GLY A 130 1.92 -19.32 14.55
N SER A 131 1.76 -18.87 15.79
CA SER A 131 1.22 -19.71 16.86
C SER A 131 0.48 -18.85 17.87
N TRP A 132 -0.82 -19.12 18.01
CA TRP A 132 -1.67 -18.51 19.01
C TRP A 132 -1.13 -18.75 20.43
N ALA A 133 -0.69 -19.98 20.70
CA ALA A 133 -0.13 -20.34 22.00
C ALA A 133 1.23 -19.65 22.26
N ALA A 134 2.09 -19.53 21.24
CA ALA A 134 3.36 -18.80 21.39
C ALA A 134 3.13 -17.30 21.61
N GLU A 135 2.16 -16.69 20.92
CA GLU A 135 1.78 -15.29 21.12
C GLU A 135 1.30 -15.01 22.55
N LEU A 136 0.42 -15.86 23.09
CA LEU A 136 -0.05 -15.75 24.48
C LEU A 136 1.09 -15.91 25.51
N ARG A 137 2.04 -16.80 25.23
CA ARG A 137 3.18 -17.07 26.11
C ARG A 137 4.34 -16.10 25.95
N CYS A 138 4.28 -15.12 25.03
CA CYS A 138 5.42 -14.26 24.71
C CYS A 138 5.24 -12.85 25.29
N THR A 139 5.14 -12.73 26.61
CA THR A 139 5.04 -11.41 27.29
C THR A 139 6.32 -10.59 27.13
N LYS A 140 6.22 -9.26 27.32
CA LYS A 140 7.39 -8.38 27.23
C LYS A 140 8.53 -8.80 28.16
N LEU A 141 8.21 -9.32 29.35
CA LEU A 141 9.22 -9.78 30.31
C LEU A 141 9.99 -11.00 29.79
N GLN A 142 9.30 -11.96 29.19
CA GLN A 142 9.94 -13.13 28.57
C GLN A 142 10.79 -12.71 27.37
N GLN A 143 10.33 -11.76 26.56
CA GLN A 143 11.07 -11.22 25.43
C GLN A 143 12.38 -10.57 25.87
N LEU A 144 12.34 -9.65 26.85
CA LEU A 144 13.53 -8.95 27.34
C LEU A 144 14.54 -9.92 27.99
N ALA A 145 14.05 -10.89 28.79
CA ALA A 145 14.90 -11.92 29.38
C ALA A 145 15.57 -12.80 28.32
N ALA A 146 14.82 -13.22 27.29
CA ALA A 146 15.34 -14.00 26.18
C ALA A 146 16.35 -13.20 25.33
N ALA A 147 16.08 -11.93 25.07
CA ALA A 147 16.98 -11.03 24.33
C ALA A 147 18.33 -10.87 25.04
N ARG A 148 18.31 -10.63 26.35
CA ARG A 148 19.53 -10.56 27.17
C ARG A 148 20.31 -11.88 27.13
N ALA A 149 19.61 -13.02 27.23
CA ALA A 149 20.25 -14.35 27.20
C ALA A 149 20.96 -14.67 25.89
N VAL A 150 20.56 -14.07 24.77
CA VAL A 150 21.23 -14.23 23.46
C VAL A 150 22.25 -13.13 23.16
N GLY A 151 22.49 -12.22 24.12
CA GLY A 151 23.47 -11.15 24.05
C GLY A 151 22.99 -9.88 23.35
N LEU A 152 21.68 -9.62 23.26
CA LEU A 152 21.16 -8.33 22.83
C LEU A 152 21.11 -7.37 24.02
N ALA A 153 21.45 -6.10 23.78
CA ALA A 153 21.17 -5.04 24.74
C ALA A 153 19.64 -4.87 24.90
N ILE A 154 19.23 -4.57 26.12
CA ILE A 154 17.83 -4.25 26.47
C ILE A 154 17.83 -2.97 27.33
N PRO A 155 16.73 -2.22 27.37
CA PRO A 155 16.64 -1.09 28.29
C PRO A 155 16.53 -1.59 29.73
N GLU A 156 17.12 -0.87 30.66
CA GLU A 156 16.92 -1.11 32.09
C GLU A 156 15.42 -1.08 32.42
N THR A 157 14.92 -2.13 33.08
CA THR A 157 13.49 -2.37 33.24
C THR A 157 13.20 -2.86 34.65
N VAL A 158 12.17 -2.31 35.29
CA VAL A 158 11.68 -2.74 36.61
C VAL A 158 10.17 -2.97 36.55
N VAL A 159 9.71 -4.05 37.17
CA VAL A 159 8.29 -4.26 37.50
C VAL A 159 8.17 -4.34 39.00
N THR A 160 7.38 -3.44 39.60
CA THR A 160 7.22 -3.42 41.05
C THR A 160 5.86 -2.85 41.45
N SER A 161 5.37 -3.30 42.61
CA SER A 161 4.20 -2.75 43.30
C SER A 161 4.57 -1.68 44.33
N GLU A 162 5.86 -1.33 44.46
CA GLU A 162 6.36 -0.40 45.47
C GLU A 162 6.81 0.93 44.86
N ARG A 163 6.19 2.02 45.32
CA ARG A 163 6.51 3.37 44.85
C ARG A 163 7.97 3.74 45.07
N ALA A 164 8.53 3.41 46.25
CA ALA A 164 9.92 3.74 46.58
C ALA A 164 10.90 3.14 45.58
N ARG A 165 10.68 1.89 45.17
CA ARG A 165 11.52 1.20 44.18
C ARG A 165 11.38 1.78 42.78
N LEU A 166 10.18 2.22 42.38
CA LEU A 166 10.00 2.96 41.12
C LEU A 166 10.75 4.28 41.13
N VAL A 167 10.64 5.05 42.20
CA VAL A 167 11.30 6.34 42.35
C VAL A 167 12.82 6.18 42.26
N GLU A 168 13.39 5.23 43.00
CA GLU A 168 14.82 4.92 42.95
C GLU A 168 15.30 4.55 41.53
N ALA A 169 14.54 3.72 40.83
CA ALA A 169 14.88 3.32 39.46
C ALA A 169 14.83 4.52 38.49
N VAL A 170 13.77 5.33 38.55
CA VAL A 170 13.61 6.51 37.68
C VAL A 170 14.71 7.53 37.94
N ASP A 171 15.08 7.76 39.20
CA ASP A 171 16.18 8.67 39.55
C ASP A 171 17.53 8.18 39.03
N GLY A 172 17.76 6.86 39.10
CA GLY A 172 18.98 6.25 38.55
C GLY A 172 19.09 6.35 37.02
N TRP A 173 17.96 6.42 36.31
CA TRP A 173 17.92 6.51 34.84
C TRP A 173 17.79 7.94 34.30
N GLY A 174 17.35 8.88 35.13
CA GLY A 174 17.03 10.26 34.76
C GLY A 174 15.70 10.40 34.01
N ALA A 175 15.51 9.65 32.92
CA ALA A 175 14.28 9.64 32.14
C ALA A 175 13.69 8.23 32.03
N ALA A 176 12.38 8.11 32.24
CA ALA A 176 11.68 6.83 32.23
C ALA A 176 10.36 6.89 31.48
N ILE A 177 9.91 5.71 31.06
CA ILE A 177 8.62 5.47 30.44
C ILE A 177 7.89 4.36 31.19
N HIS A 178 6.57 4.33 31.08
CA HIS A 178 5.77 3.18 31.47
C HIS A 178 5.05 2.57 30.26
N LYS A 179 4.85 1.24 30.30
CA LYS A 179 4.17 0.47 29.24
C LYS A 179 3.38 -0.70 29.85
N GLY A 180 2.44 -1.25 29.08
CA GLY A 180 1.79 -2.53 29.42
C GLY A 180 2.77 -3.71 29.40
N VAL A 181 2.54 -4.72 30.25
CA VAL A 181 3.31 -5.98 30.27
C VAL A 181 2.79 -6.97 29.23
N ALA A 182 1.47 -7.01 29.05
CA ALA A 182 0.79 -7.81 28.04
C ALA A 182 0.93 -7.18 26.65
N LEU A 183 0.95 -8.02 25.61
CA LEU A 183 0.90 -7.58 24.22
C LEU A 183 -0.54 -7.16 23.88
N GLY A 184 -0.69 -6.01 23.20
CA GLY A 184 -1.98 -5.53 22.68
C GLY A 184 -2.48 -4.21 23.28
N VAL A 185 -3.32 -3.52 22.52
CA VAL A 185 -4.06 -2.34 22.99
C VAL A 185 -5.30 -2.83 23.72
N LEU A 186 -5.33 -2.69 25.05
CA LEU A 186 -6.60 -2.80 25.78
C LEU A 186 -7.51 -1.67 25.29
N ALA A 187 -8.77 -2.01 25.03
CA ALA A 187 -9.76 -1.15 24.39
C ALA A 187 -9.85 0.25 25.01
N GLU A 188 -10.24 1.21 24.18
CA GLU A 188 -10.70 2.53 24.61
C GLU A 188 -12.00 2.36 25.39
N GLU A 189 -11.93 2.28 26.72
CA GLU A 189 -13.09 2.57 27.56
C GLU A 189 -13.11 4.08 27.84
N GLU A 190 -14.06 4.79 27.23
CA GLU A 190 -14.46 6.14 27.63
C GLU A 190 -15.29 6.09 28.91
N ALA A 191 -14.70 5.62 30.01
CA ALA A 191 -15.27 5.84 31.33
C ALA A 191 -14.54 7.03 31.99
N ALA A 192 -15.27 8.10 32.28
CA ALA A 192 -14.79 9.28 33.04
C ALA A 192 -13.70 10.15 32.38
N GLY A 193 -13.56 10.16 31.06
CA GLY A 193 -12.66 11.09 30.35
C GLY A 193 -11.16 10.79 30.50
N GLU A 194 -10.78 9.65 31.09
CA GLU A 194 -9.40 9.17 31.15
C GLU A 194 -9.18 8.02 30.17
N VAL A 195 -8.40 8.26 29.11
CA VAL A 195 -8.02 7.23 28.13
C VAL A 195 -6.98 6.30 28.75
N LEU A 196 -7.40 5.08 29.08
CA LEU A 196 -6.57 3.98 29.60
C LEU A 196 -5.84 3.24 28.47
N ALA A 197 -5.01 3.96 27.70
CA ALA A 197 -4.20 3.34 26.66
C ALA A 197 -3.01 2.58 27.26
N THR A 198 -2.77 1.34 26.80
CA THR A 198 -1.53 0.56 27.05
C THR A 198 -0.31 1.14 26.30
N SER A 199 -0.43 2.33 25.72
CA SER A 199 0.60 3.00 24.95
C SER A 199 1.78 3.44 25.81
N THR A 200 2.93 3.61 25.14
CA THR A 200 4.14 4.10 25.81
C THR A 200 3.93 5.54 26.23
N ARG A 201 4.06 5.83 27.53
CA ARG A 201 3.95 7.20 28.06
C ARG A 201 5.17 7.57 28.90
N PRO A 202 5.59 8.85 28.90
CA PRO A 202 6.60 9.33 29.85
C PRO A 202 6.14 9.07 31.27
N LEU A 203 7.05 8.59 32.11
CA LEU A 203 6.80 8.45 33.54
C LEU A 203 7.34 9.68 34.26
N GLU A 204 6.47 10.65 34.51
CA GLU A 204 6.84 11.89 35.18
C GLU A 204 7.07 11.68 36.68
N ARG A 205 8.13 12.28 37.20
CA ARG A 205 8.47 12.25 38.63
C ARG A 205 7.32 12.73 39.52
N ALA A 206 6.67 13.83 39.13
CA ALA A 206 5.53 14.39 39.86
C ALA A 206 4.30 13.47 39.88
N ALA A 207 4.13 12.59 38.89
CA ALA A 207 3.07 11.59 38.90
C ALA A 207 3.38 10.46 39.88
N LEU A 208 4.65 10.05 40.00
CA LEU A 208 5.10 9.05 40.96
C LEU A 208 4.94 9.52 42.42
N GLU A 209 5.20 10.79 42.70
CA GLU A 209 5.07 11.34 44.06
C GLU A 209 3.64 11.32 44.57
N ARG A 210 2.67 11.53 43.67
CA ARG A 210 1.23 11.46 43.95
C ARG A 210 0.69 10.03 44.05
N ALA A 211 1.46 9.03 43.62
CA ALA A 211 1.04 7.64 43.67
C ALA A 211 1.01 7.10 45.11
N PRO A 212 0.14 6.12 45.43
CA PRO A 212 0.14 5.45 46.72
C PRO A 212 1.45 4.68 46.95
N ALA A 213 1.78 4.42 48.22
CA ALA A 213 3.00 3.68 48.58
C ALA A 213 3.04 2.27 47.97
N ARG A 214 1.88 1.61 47.92
CA ARG A 214 1.65 0.37 47.17
C ARG A 214 0.70 0.61 46.01
N LEU A 215 1.04 0.04 44.87
CA LEU A 215 0.29 0.14 43.61
C LEU A 215 0.16 -1.25 42.98
N PHE A 216 -0.77 -1.40 42.02
CA PHE A 216 -0.73 -2.54 41.10
C PHE A 216 0.64 -2.60 40.42
N PRO A 217 1.27 -3.77 40.20
CA PRO A 217 2.59 -3.86 39.58
C PRO A 217 2.67 -3.09 38.26
N ARG A 218 3.58 -2.10 38.20
CA ARG A 218 3.81 -1.30 36.99
C ARG A 218 5.18 -1.60 36.40
N LEU A 219 5.22 -1.72 35.08
CA LEU A 219 6.47 -1.79 34.32
C LEU A 219 6.94 -0.37 34.03
N ALA A 220 8.12 -0.03 34.57
CA ALA A 220 8.88 1.16 34.22
C ALA A 220 10.16 0.74 33.49
N GLN A 221 10.56 1.53 32.50
CA GLN A 221 11.70 1.24 31.65
C GLN A 221 12.48 2.53 31.40
N ALA A 222 13.82 2.44 31.36
CA ALA A 222 14.67 3.58 31.03
C ALA A 222 14.32 4.10 29.64
N ARG A 223 14.18 5.42 29.51
CA ARG A 223 13.96 6.07 28.22
C ARG A 223 15.31 6.19 27.52
N LEU A 224 15.45 5.51 26.39
CA LEU A 224 16.66 5.56 25.59
C LEU A 224 16.64 6.77 24.64
N ASP A 225 17.78 7.44 24.52
CA ASP A 225 18.03 8.37 23.43
C ASP A 225 18.24 7.58 22.14
N LYS A 226 17.47 7.93 21.12
CA LYS A 226 17.45 7.22 19.84
C LYS A 226 17.90 8.14 18.72
N ARG A 227 18.79 7.63 17.87
CA ARG A 227 19.09 8.24 16.56
C ARG A 227 18.12 7.73 15.50
N VAL A 228 17.82 6.44 15.56
CA VAL A 228 16.97 5.73 14.59
C VAL A 228 16.15 4.67 15.32
N GLU A 229 14.88 4.52 14.95
CA GLU A 229 14.09 3.31 15.28
C GLU A 229 14.16 2.33 14.11
N LEU A 230 14.37 1.05 14.40
CA LEU A 230 14.33 0.00 13.38
C LEU A 230 13.11 -0.88 13.60
N ARG A 231 12.36 -1.11 12.52
CA ARG A 231 11.37 -2.17 12.41
C ARG A 231 11.99 -3.30 11.61
N VAL A 232 12.06 -4.50 12.18
CA VAL A 232 12.63 -5.68 11.54
C VAL A 232 11.59 -6.77 11.46
N PHE A 233 11.16 -7.13 10.24
CA PHE A 233 10.30 -8.28 10.03
C PHE A 233 11.14 -9.56 9.93
N PHE A 234 10.77 -10.58 10.71
CA PHE A 234 11.38 -11.90 10.71
C PHE A 234 10.40 -12.92 10.11
N LEU A 235 10.90 -13.79 9.23
CA LEU A 235 10.19 -14.97 8.72
C LEU A 235 11.19 -16.13 8.58
N ARG A 236 11.09 -17.15 9.44
CA ARG A 236 11.88 -18.40 9.40
C ARG A 236 13.38 -18.21 9.08
N GLY A 237 14.01 -17.19 9.70
CA GLY A 237 15.44 -16.91 9.54
C GLY A 237 15.77 -15.75 8.60
N GLU A 238 14.84 -15.36 7.73
CA GLU A 238 14.95 -14.16 6.90
C GLU A 238 14.58 -12.92 7.71
N LEU A 239 15.28 -11.81 7.43
CA LEU A 239 15.15 -10.54 8.15
C LEU A 239 15.06 -9.39 7.15
N TRP A 240 14.02 -8.57 7.27
CA TRP A 240 13.86 -7.33 6.52
C TRP A 240 13.79 -6.15 7.48
N ALA A 241 14.80 -5.27 7.44
CA ALA A 241 14.90 -4.15 8.37
C ALA A 241 14.65 -2.83 7.67
N LEU A 242 13.84 -1.99 8.33
CA LEU A 242 13.46 -0.66 7.92
C LEU A 242 13.81 0.32 9.05
N ALA A 243 14.59 1.33 8.71
CA ALA A 243 14.86 2.47 9.57
C ALA A 243 13.76 3.52 9.45
N ILE A 244 13.31 3.99 10.60
CA ILE A 244 12.29 5.03 10.75
C ILE A 244 12.97 6.24 11.39
N LEU A 245 13.13 7.30 10.60
CA LEU A 245 13.78 8.54 11.03
C LEU A 245 12.73 9.66 11.13
N PRO A 246 12.63 10.36 12.27
CA PRO A 246 11.75 11.51 12.37
C PRO A 246 12.27 12.67 11.51
N ARG A 247 11.37 13.40 10.84
CA ARG A 247 11.74 14.53 9.98
C ARG A 247 12.18 15.77 10.75
N ARG A 248 11.67 15.92 11.96
CA ARG A 248 11.93 17.06 12.86
C ARG A 248 12.17 16.50 14.26
N PRO A 249 13.01 17.13 15.08
CA PRO A 249 13.18 16.73 16.48
C PRO A 249 11.85 16.65 17.24
N GLN A 250 10.90 17.54 16.92
CA GLN A 250 9.55 17.56 17.51
C GLN A 250 8.62 16.45 16.99
N ALA A 251 8.94 15.84 15.85
CA ALA A 251 8.21 14.72 15.25
C ALA A 251 8.72 13.36 15.75
N ALA A 252 9.77 13.33 16.58
CA ALA A 252 10.24 12.12 17.25
C ALA A 252 9.25 11.72 18.35
N ALA A 253 8.08 11.23 17.95
CA ALA A 253 7.09 10.73 18.88
C ALA A 253 7.69 9.61 19.73
N LEU A 254 7.17 9.47 20.95
CA LEU A 254 7.57 8.39 21.85
C LEU A 254 7.14 7.02 21.28
N ASP A 255 6.07 7.00 20.49
CA ASP A 255 5.59 5.85 19.73
C ASP A 255 5.30 6.29 18.28
N VAL A 256 6.04 5.72 17.33
CA VAL A 256 5.89 6.00 15.89
C VAL A 256 4.50 5.69 15.36
N ARG A 257 3.76 4.76 16.00
CA ARG A 257 2.40 4.37 15.61
C ARG A 257 1.37 5.49 15.83
N LEU A 258 1.72 6.54 16.56
CA LEU A 258 0.85 7.67 16.85
C LEU A 258 1.03 8.86 15.88
N GLY A 259 1.97 8.78 14.92
CA GLY A 259 2.21 9.82 13.92
C GLY A 259 1.82 9.40 12.50
N ASP A 260 1.73 10.36 11.58
CA ASP A 260 1.52 10.08 10.16
C ASP A 260 2.87 9.66 9.55
N LEU A 261 3.00 8.38 9.20
CA LEU A 261 4.24 7.82 8.65
C LEU A 261 4.75 8.56 7.39
N ASP A 262 3.85 9.08 6.56
CA ASP A 262 4.21 9.76 5.32
C ASP A 262 4.54 11.25 5.53
N ALA A 263 3.85 11.88 6.48
CA ALA A 263 4.06 13.29 6.82
C ALA A 263 5.24 13.50 7.77
N ASP A 264 5.42 12.64 8.78
CA ASP A 264 6.27 12.89 9.95
C ASP A 264 7.60 12.14 9.91
N TYR A 265 7.69 11.06 9.12
CA TYR A 265 8.85 10.17 9.10
C TYR A 265 9.51 10.02 7.72
N ARG A 266 10.72 9.45 7.74
CA ARG A 266 11.48 8.96 6.61
C ARG A 266 11.74 7.48 6.82
N LEU A 267 11.36 6.67 5.82
CA LEU A 267 11.50 5.22 5.85
C LEU A 267 12.64 4.83 4.92
N LEU A 268 13.63 4.09 5.42
CA LEU A 268 14.77 3.63 4.62
C LEU A 268 15.06 2.15 4.89
N PRO A 269 15.38 1.34 3.87
CA PRO A 269 15.98 0.03 4.06
C PRO A 269 17.22 0.14 4.95
N TYR A 270 17.39 -0.86 5.81
CA TYR A 270 18.51 -0.93 6.73
C TYR A 270 19.21 -2.29 6.63
N ALA A 271 20.52 -2.29 6.47
CA ALA A 271 21.34 -3.50 6.47
C ALA A 271 21.85 -3.76 7.90
N LEU A 272 21.20 -4.70 8.59
CA LEU A 272 21.60 -5.12 9.93
C LEU A 272 23.05 -5.65 9.94
N PRO A 273 23.86 -5.32 10.96
CA PRO A 273 25.10 -6.04 11.19
C PRO A 273 24.83 -7.54 11.38
N GLU A 274 25.67 -8.41 10.79
CA GLU A 274 25.45 -9.87 10.85
C GLU A 274 25.41 -10.39 12.29
N GLU A 275 26.19 -9.79 13.18
CA GLU A 275 26.17 -10.11 14.61
C GLU A 275 24.78 -9.86 15.24
N VAL A 276 24.16 -8.73 14.92
CA VAL A 276 22.79 -8.39 15.37
C VAL A 276 21.80 -9.35 14.73
N ALA A 277 21.89 -9.57 13.41
CA ALA A 277 21.01 -10.49 12.69
C ALA A 277 21.06 -11.92 13.28
N ALA A 278 22.26 -12.45 13.55
CA ALA A 278 22.45 -13.75 14.18
C ALA A 278 21.84 -13.82 15.59
N ARG A 279 21.97 -12.75 16.39
CA ARG A 279 21.32 -12.65 17.72
C ARG A 279 19.81 -12.64 17.61
N LEU A 280 19.23 -11.92 16.65
CA LEU A 280 17.79 -11.90 16.41
C LEU A 280 17.26 -13.28 16.00
N ARG A 281 17.98 -14.00 15.12
CA ARG A 281 17.59 -15.38 14.75
C ARG A 281 17.59 -16.30 15.98
N ARG A 282 18.60 -16.20 16.85
CA ARG A 282 18.64 -16.96 18.13
C ARG A 282 17.52 -16.55 19.08
N LEU A 283 17.19 -15.26 19.15
CA LEU A 283 16.06 -14.77 19.96
C LEU A 283 14.75 -15.40 19.49
N MET A 284 14.45 -15.33 18.19
CA MET A 284 13.22 -15.88 17.62
C MET A 284 13.12 -17.40 17.82
N ALA A 285 14.22 -18.13 17.65
CA ALA A 285 14.28 -19.56 17.96
C ALA A 285 14.02 -19.83 19.46
N ARG A 286 14.59 -19.04 20.37
CA ARG A 286 14.38 -19.17 21.83
C ARG A 286 12.93 -18.87 22.24
N LEU A 287 12.28 -17.93 21.55
CA LEU A 287 10.87 -17.59 21.76
C LEU A 287 9.90 -18.53 21.03
N GLN A 288 10.42 -19.46 20.22
CA GLN A 288 9.62 -20.35 19.36
C GLN A 288 8.68 -19.57 18.43
N LEU A 289 9.19 -18.48 17.84
CA LEU A 289 8.47 -17.63 16.90
C LEU A 289 9.05 -17.78 15.50
N ASP A 290 8.22 -18.21 14.56
CA ASP A 290 8.59 -18.37 13.15
C ASP A 290 8.36 -17.09 12.32
N THR A 291 7.55 -16.18 12.86
CA THR A 291 7.24 -14.87 12.29
C THR A 291 7.18 -13.85 13.41
N GLY A 292 7.54 -12.60 13.12
CA GLY A 292 7.37 -11.52 14.08
C GLY A 292 7.96 -10.21 13.57
N SER A 293 7.41 -9.10 14.06
CA SER A 293 7.99 -7.78 13.86
C SER A 293 8.74 -7.34 15.11
N ILE A 294 10.04 -7.14 14.97
CA ILE A 294 10.97 -6.80 16.03
C ILE A 294 11.27 -5.31 15.97
N ASP A 295 11.16 -4.63 17.10
CA ASP A 295 11.46 -3.20 17.21
C ASP A 295 12.81 -3.02 17.96
N LEU A 296 13.72 -2.28 17.34
CA LEU A 296 15.03 -1.92 17.89
C LEU A 296 15.21 -0.40 17.91
N ILE A 297 16.10 0.08 18.77
CA ILE A 297 16.66 1.44 18.68
C ILE A 297 18.14 1.34 18.33
N VAL A 298 18.60 2.30 17.53
CA VAL A 298 20.02 2.60 17.36
C VAL A 298 20.32 3.94 18.02
N ASP A 299 21.27 3.95 18.95
CA ASP A 299 21.71 5.16 19.63
C ASP A 299 22.70 5.98 18.77
N ARG A 300 23.35 6.98 19.38
CA ARG A 300 24.31 7.86 18.69
C ARG A 300 25.62 7.16 18.35
N ASP A 301 26.02 6.17 19.13
CA ASP A 301 27.24 5.39 18.98
C ASP A 301 27.06 4.20 18.03
N GLY A 302 25.82 3.96 17.60
CA GLY A 302 25.46 2.90 16.65
C GLY A 302 25.09 1.58 17.31
N ALA A 303 24.90 1.53 18.63
CA ALA A 303 24.53 0.32 19.34
C ALA A 303 23.03 -0.01 19.17
N HIS A 304 22.73 -1.28 18.91
CA HIS A 304 21.38 -1.79 18.72
C HIS A 304 20.79 -2.31 20.03
N THR A 305 19.70 -1.70 20.50
CA THR A 305 18.97 -2.12 21.69
C THR A 305 17.61 -2.70 21.32
N PHE A 306 17.32 -3.91 21.80
CA PHE A 306 16.05 -4.61 21.57
C PHE A 306 14.95 -4.06 22.49
N LEU A 307 13.77 -3.79 21.92
CA LEU A 307 12.62 -3.28 22.68
C LEU A 307 11.52 -4.32 22.88
N GLU A 308 11.06 -4.91 21.78
CA GLU A 308 10.00 -5.91 21.76
C GLU A 308 9.94 -6.66 20.44
N VAL A 309 9.23 -7.78 20.45
CA VAL A 309 8.73 -8.45 19.25
C VAL A 309 7.22 -8.54 19.34
N ASN A 310 6.55 -8.11 18.28
CA ASN A 310 5.14 -8.38 18.04
C ASN A 310 5.02 -9.60 17.10
N PRO A 311 4.63 -10.79 17.60
CA PRO A 311 4.51 -12.01 16.79
C PRO A 311 3.62 -11.85 15.56
N SER A 312 2.59 -11.00 15.70
CA SER A 312 1.53 -10.75 14.73
C SER A 312 1.63 -9.36 14.09
N GLY A 313 2.81 -8.71 14.16
CA GLY A 313 2.98 -7.31 13.77
C GLY A 313 2.58 -7.01 12.32
N GLN A 314 2.11 -5.78 12.07
CA GLN A 314 1.84 -5.26 10.72
C GLN A 314 3.09 -5.32 9.82
N VAL A 315 2.89 -5.69 8.56
CA VAL A 315 3.95 -6.00 7.57
C VAL A 315 3.78 -5.23 6.27
N ASP A 316 2.55 -4.91 5.88
CA ASP A 316 2.16 -4.33 4.59
C ASP A 316 2.91 -3.02 4.26
N TRP A 317 2.95 -2.09 5.21
CA TRP A 317 3.63 -0.81 5.02
C TRP A 317 5.16 -0.97 4.97
N LEU A 318 5.71 -1.94 5.70
CA LEU A 318 7.14 -2.27 5.67
C LEU A 318 7.53 -2.90 4.34
N ALA A 319 6.75 -3.88 3.86
CA ALA A 319 6.96 -4.52 2.56
C ALA A 319 7.01 -3.49 1.43
N ARG A 320 6.04 -2.57 1.41
CA ARG A 320 5.97 -1.44 0.47
C ARG A 320 7.18 -0.52 0.57
N ALA A 321 7.53 -0.07 1.78
CA ALA A 321 8.67 0.82 2.00
C ALA A 321 10.01 0.20 1.55
N LEU A 322 10.17 -1.11 1.71
CA LEU A 322 11.37 -1.84 1.29
C LEU A 322 11.36 -2.26 -0.18
N GLY A 323 10.18 -2.28 -0.82
CA GLY A 323 9.99 -2.94 -2.11
C GLY A 323 10.23 -4.44 -2.06
N ALA A 324 10.04 -5.04 -0.87
CA ALA A 324 10.31 -6.44 -0.61
C ALA A 324 9.04 -7.27 -0.86
N PRO A 325 9.12 -8.42 -1.57
CA PRO A 325 7.97 -9.26 -1.89
C PRO A 325 7.56 -10.15 -0.70
N ILE A 326 7.32 -9.55 0.47
CA ILE A 326 7.13 -10.29 1.73
C ILE A 326 5.86 -11.15 1.69
N GLU A 327 4.76 -10.64 1.14
CA GLU A 327 3.50 -11.37 1.01
C GLU A 327 3.68 -12.62 0.12
N ARG A 328 4.38 -12.47 -1.01
CA ARG A 328 4.73 -13.61 -1.86
C ARG A 328 5.59 -14.62 -1.09
N ARG A 329 6.59 -14.15 -0.33
CA ARG A 329 7.48 -15.03 0.41
C ARG A 329 6.76 -15.83 1.50
N ILE A 330 5.81 -15.21 2.21
CA ILE A 330 4.91 -15.91 3.15
C ILE A 330 4.08 -16.96 2.42
N ALA A 331 3.53 -16.64 1.24
CA ALA A 331 2.80 -17.60 0.44
C ALA A 331 3.70 -18.78 -0.01
N GLU A 332 4.95 -18.53 -0.40
CA GLU A 332 5.92 -19.57 -0.77
C GLU A 332 6.20 -20.51 0.40
N GLU A 333 6.35 -19.98 1.62
CA GLU A 333 6.49 -20.80 2.83
C GLU A 333 5.27 -21.68 3.08
N LEU A 334 4.06 -21.12 2.98
CA LEU A 334 2.83 -21.88 3.17
C LEU A 334 2.63 -22.94 2.08
N ALA A 335 2.97 -22.63 0.84
CA ALA A 335 2.96 -23.58 -0.27
C ALA A 335 3.96 -24.72 -0.04
N ALA A 336 5.17 -24.40 0.41
CA ALA A 336 6.18 -25.41 0.74
C ALA A 336 5.73 -26.33 1.89
N LEU A 337 5.10 -25.77 2.93
CA LEU A 337 4.53 -26.54 4.04
C LEU A 337 3.34 -27.41 3.62
N ALA A 338 2.51 -26.93 2.69
CA ALA A 338 1.34 -27.66 2.20
C ALA A 338 1.68 -28.80 1.22
N GLY A 339 2.84 -28.72 0.54
CA GLY A 339 3.17 -29.58 -0.59
C GLY A 339 2.41 -29.20 -1.87
N PRO A 340 2.60 -29.90 -3.01
CA PRO A 340 1.99 -29.51 -4.27
C PRO A 340 0.44 -29.50 -4.18
N PRO A 341 -0.23 -28.57 -4.88
CA PRO A 341 -1.68 -28.50 -4.86
C PRO A 341 -2.25 -29.82 -5.41
N ARG A 342 -3.16 -30.43 -4.66
CA ARG A 342 -3.91 -31.58 -5.16
C ARG A 342 -4.77 -31.09 -6.34
N PRO A 343 -4.77 -31.77 -7.50
CA PRO A 343 -5.63 -31.39 -8.60
C PRO A 343 -7.07 -31.38 -8.08
N SER A 344 -7.73 -30.22 -8.17
CA SER A 344 -9.14 -30.12 -7.85
C SER A 344 -9.89 -31.05 -8.78
N SER A 345 -10.59 -32.04 -8.22
CA SER A 345 -11.57 -32.82 -8.97
C SER A 345 -12.74 -31.89 -9.32
N CYS A 346 -12.59 -31.13 -10.41
CA CYS A 346 -13.68 -30.35 -10.97
C CYS A 346 -14.76 -31.36 -11.42
N PRO A 347 -16.04 -31.21 -11.02
CA PRO A 347 -17.11 -32.03 -11.57
C PRO A 347 -17.15 -31.80 -13.08
N ARG A 348 -16.85 -32.84 -13.87
CA ARG A 348 -17.05 -32.77 -15.33
C ARG A 348 -18.52 -32.53 -15.59
N ARG A 349 -18.84 -31.51 -16.39
CA ARG A 349 -20.19 -31.36 -16.96
C ARG A 349 -20.56 -32.66 -17.70
N PRO A 350 -21.76 -33.22 -17.49
CA PRO A 350 -22.21 -34.35 -18.29
C PRO A 350 -22.51 -33.87 -19.71
N GLY A 351 -21.72 -34.33 -20.67
CA GLY A 351 -22.10 -34.37 -22.09
C GLY A 351 -21.58 -33.24 -22.97
N GLU A 352 -20.34 -33.35 -23.45
CA GLU A 352 -19.94 -32.74 -24.72
C GLU A 352 -19.23 -33.81 -25.58
N ARG A 353 -19.96 -34.28 -26.60
CA ARG A 353 -19.45 -35.09 -27.70
C ARG A 353 -19.14 -34.14 -28.86
N GLY A 354 -17.91 -34.21 -29.37
CA GLY A 354 -17.42 -33.35 -30.43
C GLY A 354 -17.96 -33.63 -31.83
N ARG A 355 -17.76 -32.65 -32.73
CA ARG A 355 -17.69 -32.70 -34.21
C ARG A 355 -16.88 -31.45 -34.61
N SER A 356 -15.72 -31.45 -35.29
CA SER A 356 -15.26 -31.98 -36.58
C SER A 356 -15.80 -31.25 -37.82
N GLY A 357 -14.89 -30.57 -38.55
CA GLY A 357 -14.94 -30.14 -39.97
C GLY A 357 -15.81 -28.91 -40.26
N ASP A 358 -15.53 -28.02 -41.21
CA ASP A 358 -14.47 -27.87 -42.23
C ASP A 358 -14.53 -26.43 -42.78
N ASP A 359 -13.48 -26.05 -43.50
CA ASP A 359 -13.23 -24.85 -44.30
C ASP A 359 -14.39 -24.24 -45.10
N ALA A 360 -14.37 -22.90 -45.24
CA ALA A 360 -14.49 -22.24 -46.55
C ALA A 360 -14.16 -20.73 -46.48
N SER A 361 -13.11 -20.36 -47.22
CA SER A 361 -12.78 -19.02 -47.72
C SER A 361 -13.95 -18.32 -48.43
N ILE A 362 -13.97 -16.97 -48.49
CA ILE A 362 -14.20 -16.16 -49.72
C ILE A 362 -14.00 -14.65 -49.45
N ASN A 363 -13.13 -14.08 -50.29
CA ASN A 363 -12.90 -12.72 -50.81
C ASN A 363 -13.45 -11.42 -50.15
N GLU A 364 -12.50 -10.49 -50.01
CA GLU A 364 -12.63 -9.03 -49.95
C GLU A 364 -13.24 -8.40 -51.23
N PRO A 365 -13.78 -7.18 -51.11
CA PRO A 365 -13.61 -6.17 -52.15
C PRO A 365 -13.02 -4.86 -51.62
N ARG A 366 -11.95 -4.41 -52.29
CA ARG A 366 -11.39 -3.05 -52.24
C ARG A 366 -12.38 -2.01 -52.76
N ARG A 367 -12.52 -0.85 -52.10
CA ARG A 367 -12.76 0.45 -52.75
C ARG A 367 -12.10 1.62 -52.01
N ARG A 368 -11.75 2.62 -52.84
CA ARG A 368 -10.86 3.77 -52.63
C ARG A 368 -11.60 4.97 -52.00
N GLY A 369 -10.85 5.74 -51.20
CA GLY A 369 -10.62 7.18 -51.37
C GLY A 369 -11.71 8.17 -50.91
N ALA A 370 -11.37 8.99 -49.92
CA ALA A 370 -11.52 10.46 -49.92
C ALA A 370 -10.97 11.05 -48.60
N GLU A 371 -10.02 11.99 -48.71
CA GLU A 371 -9.67 12.94 -47.63
C GLU A 371 -10.80 13.97 -47.48
N PRO A 372 -10.96 14.57 -46.28
CA PRO A 372 -10.70 16.00 -46.23
C PRO A 372 -10.02 16.49 -44.93
N GLU A 373 -9.07 17.40 -45.16
CA GLU A 373 -8.75 18.64 -44.46
C GLU A 373 -8.91 18.76 -42.94
N ALA A 374 -7.78 19.06 -42.29
CA ALA A 374 -7.65 19.45 -40.91
C ALA A 374 -8.10 20.92 -40.67
N PRO A 375 -8.86 21.21 -39.60
CA PRO A 375 -8.95 22.56 -39.07
C PRO A 375 -7.80 22.85 -38.10
N ALA A 376 -7.22 24.04 -38.26
CA ALA A 376 -6.16 24.60 -37.43
C ALA A 376 -6.59 24.79 -35.95
N PRO A 377 -5.66 24.77 -34.98
CA PRO A 377 -5.98 24.96 -33.57
C PRO A 377 -6.21 26.44 -33.24
N HIS A 378 -7.45 26.80 -32.93
CA HIS A 378 -7.78 28.01 -32.18
C HIS A 378 -8.15 27.63 -30.74
N SER A 379 -7.37 28.09 -29.77
CA SER A 379 -7.87 29.12 -28.84
C SER A 379 -6.78 29.48 -27.83
N ALA A 380 -6.48 30.78 -27.82
CA ALA A 380 -5.69 31.44 -26.82
C ALA A 380 -6.43 31.39 -25.47
N ALA A 381 -5.69 31.18 -24.39
CA ALA A 381 -6.16 31.42 -23.04
C ALA A 381 -6.68 32.87 -22.92
N ARG A 382 -7.96 33.03 -22.58
CA ARG A 382 -8.51 34.32 -22.13
C ARG A 382 -8.20 34.50 -20.64
N ARG A 383 -7.89 35.74 -20.28
CA ARG A 383 -7.87 36.24 -18.90
C ARG A 383 -9.10 37.14 -18.74
N ASP A 384 -9.76 37.07 -17.59
CA ASP A 384 -10.81 38.03 -17.24
C ASP A 384 -10.19 39.33 -16.69
N GLU A 385 -10.96 40.43 -16.77
CA GLU A 385 -10.53 41.82 -16.61
C GLU A 385 -10.23 42.25 -15.16
N ASP A 386 -10.44 41.38 -14.17
CA ASP A 386 -10.31 41.66 -12.75
C ASP A 386 -9.11 40.98 -12.07
N GLY A 387 -8.31 40.21 -12.81
CA GLY A 387 -7.02 39.70 -12.32
C GLY A 387 -7.09 38.66 -11.19
N SER A 388 -8.28 38.09 -10.93
CA SER A 388 -8.45 36.96 -10.01
C SER A 388 -8.04 35.63 -10.68
N PHE A 389 -7.42 34.73 -9.91
CA PHE A 389 -7.08 33.39 -10.40
C PHE A 389 -8.35 32.54 -10.43
N VAL A 390 -8.79 32.14 -11.61
CA VAL A 390 -9.77 31.04 -11.79
C VAL A 390 -9.20 29.80 -11.09
N GLU A 391 -9.93 29.24 -10.12
CA GLU A 391 -9.59 27.96 -9.50
C GLU A 391 -9.40 26.91 -10.60
N ALA A 392 -8.27 26.20 -10.57
CA ALA A 392 -7.96 25.21 -11.59
C ALA A 392 -9.02 24.10 -11.58
N PRO A 393 -9.51 23.66 -12.76
CA PRO A 393 -10.47 22.55 -12.83
C PRO A 393 -9.88 21.28 -12.21
N HIS A 394 -10.74 20.44 -11.64
CA HIS A 394 -10.41 19.08 -11.20
C HIS A 394 -9.63 18.36 -12.30
N ARG A 395 -8.50 17.71 -11.96
CA ARG A 395 -7.62 17.05 -12.94
C ARG A 395 -7.86 15.54 -12.97
N PHE A 396 -7.83 14.99 -14.16
CA PHE A 396 -7.83 13.55 -14.38
C PHE A 396 -6.40 13.07 -14.65
N ALA A 397 -5.98 11.97 -14.02
CA ALA A 397 -4.67 11.37 -14.28
C ALA A 397 -4.84 9.92 -14.73
N TRP A 398 -3.97 9.45 -15.61
CA TRP A 398 -3.97 8.04 -16.00
C TRP A 398 -3.22 7.21 -14.94
N VAL A 399 -3.92 6.50 -14.06
CA VAL A 399 -3.36 5.50 -13.15
C VAL A 399 -3.44 4.12 -13.78
N GLU A 400 -2.30 3.48 -14.03
CA GLU A 400 -2.25 2.06 -14.44
C GLU A 400 -3.17 1.68 -15.62
N GLY A 401 -3.23 2.47 -16.70
CA GLY A 401 -4.15 2.20 -17.82
C GLY A 401 -5.48 2.93 -17.74
N GLN A 402 -5.82 3.48 -16.59
CA GLN A 402 -7.15 4.00 -16.26
C GLN A 402 -7.06 5.48 -15.98
N ARG A 403 -7.92 6.30 -16.57
CA ARG A 403 -8.00 7.70 -16.14
C ARG A 403 -8.82 7.72 -14.85
N VAL A 404 -8.19 8.12 -13.77
CA VAL A 404 -8.78 8.20 -12.44
C VAL A 404 -8.88 9.68 -12.11
N LEU A 405 -9.97 10.04 -11.44
CA LEU A 405 -10.08 11.37 -10.86
C LEU A 405 -8.95 11.58 -9.84
N VAL A 406 -8.13 12.59 -10.08
CA VAL A 406 -7.10 13.01 -9.14
C VAL A 406 -7.57 14.30 -8.46
N ARG A 407 -7.68 14.25 -7.12
CA ARG A 407 -8.13 15.41 -6.33
C ARG A 407 -7.23 16.64 -6.60
N PRO A 408 -7.74 17.87 -6.41
CA PRO A 408 -6.96 19.12 -6.42
C PRO A 408 -5.76 19.16 -5.43
N LEU A 409 -5.58 18.14 -4.58
CA LEU A 409 -4.44 17.99 -3.70
C LEU A 409 -3.15 17.53 -4.41
N ASP A 410 -3.28 16.90 -5.59
CA ASP A 410 -2.14 16.55 -6.44
C ASP A 410 -1.98 17.62 -7.51
N LYS A 411 -1.36 18.72 -7.08
CA LYS A 411 -0.66 19.64 -7.97
C LYS A 411 0.20 18.80 -8.98
N PRO A 412 0.62 19.29 -10.16
CA PRO A 412 1.33 18.51 -11.20
C PRO A 412 2.53 17.69 -10.67
N ILE A 413 2.87 16.53 -11.26
CA ILE A 413 3.98 15.68 -10.76
C ILE A 413 5.28 16.48 -10.52
N LEU A 414 5.56 17.43 -11.41
CA LEU A 414 6.70 18.33 -11.32
C LEU A 414 6.46 19.44 -10.30
N ARG A 415 7.29 19.44 -9.26
CA ARG A 415 7.32 20.44 -8.19
C ARG A 415 8.51 21.37 -8.34
N ARG A 416 8.32 22.61 -7.88
CA ARG A 416 9.44 23.52 -7.60
C ARG A 416 10.38 22.89 -6.58
N PHE A 417 11.68 23.01 -6.84
CA PHE A 417 12.68 22.59 -5.89
C PHE A 417 12.55 23.45 -4.62
N PRO A 418 12.55 22.84 -3.43
CA PRO A 418 12.51 23.55 -2.15
C PRO A 418 13.63 24.62 -2.06
N GLY A 419 13.37 25.78 -1.46
CA GLY A 419 14.40 26.81 -1.21
C GLY A 419 14.72 27.76 -2.37
N GLY A 420 13.97 27.71 -3.49
CA GLY A 420 14.23 28.53 -4.70
C GLY A 420 13.82 30.02 -4.68
N ARG A 421 13.45 30.62 -3.53
CA ARG A 421 13.22 32.08 -3.43
C ARG A 421 14.47 32.77 -2.88
N ARG A 422 14.85 33.93 -3.44
CA ARG A 422 15.51 34.98 -2.65
C ARG A 422 14.60 35.22 -1.44
N ALA A 423 15.10 35.01 -0.24
CA ALA A 423 14.34 35.30 0.98
C ALA A 423 13.79 36.73 0.90
N PRO A 424 12.50 36.98 1.21
CA PRO A 424 12.08 38.35 1.48
C PRO A 424 12.92 38.85 2.66
N ALA A 425 13.44 40.07 2.56
CA ALA A 425 14.25 40.70 3.60
C ALA A 425 13.54 40.53 4.95
N ALA A 426 14.16 39.79 5.86
CA ALA A 426 13.62 39.58 7.19
C ALA A 426 13.54 40.93 7.90
N ALA A 427 12.32 41.33 8.28
CA ALA A 427 12.14 42.35 9.30
C ALA A 427 12.85 41.88 10.58
N THR A 428 13.77 42.71 11.05
CA THR A 428 14.47 42.55 12.32
C THR A 428 13.47 42.56 13.47
N GLY A 429 13.30 41.42 14.13
CA GLY A 429 12.53 41.29 15.37
C GLY A 429 13.06 40.07 16.14
N GLY A 430 13.75 40.33 17.25
CA GLY A 430 14.59 39.37 17.95
C GLY A 430 13.85 38.27 18.73
N GLY A 431 14.64 37.29 19.16
CA GLY A 431 14.31 36.37 20.25
C GLY A 431 13.79 34.99 19.84
N ARG A 432 14.67 34.13 19.31
CA ARG A 432 14.50 32.67 19.43
C ARG A 432 15.83 32.05 19.82
N ALA A 433 15.86 31.46 21.01
CA ALA A 433 16.94 30.63 21.51
C ALA A 433 17.11 29.43 20.56
N SER A 434 18.15 29.53 19.73
CA SER A 434 18.74 28.42 19.03
C SER A 434 19.51 27.60 20.07
N LEU A 435 19.01 26.42 20.44
CA LEU A 435 19.91 25.34 20.83
C LEU A 435 20.60 24.88 19.55
N ALA A 436 21.58 25.67 19.12
CA ALA A 436 22.58 25.24 18.19
C ALA A 436 23.27 24.04 18.86
N SER A 437 23.01 22.85 18.32
CA SER A 437 23.90 21.73 18.53
C SER A 437 25.29 22.19 18.11
N THR A 438 26.17 22.37 19.09
CA THR A 438 27.61 22.42 18.90
C THR A 438 28.08 21.05 18.44
N ASP A 439 27.77 20.69 17.18
CA ASP A 439 28.48 19.67 16.42
C ASP A 439 29.36 20.43 15.42
N THR A 440 30.43 21.02 15.92
CA THR A 440 31.51 21.60 15.12
C THR A 440 32.53 20.55 14.66
N GLU A 441 32.28 19.26 14.88
CA GLU A 441 33.14 18.18 14.40
C GLU A 441 32.31 17.03 13.81
N GLY A 442 32.12 17.03 12.49
CA GLY A 442 31.47 15.90 11.82
C GLY A 442 31.27 16.12 10.33
N ARG A 443 32.27 15.77 9.52
CA ARG A 443 32.17 15.62 8.06
C ARG A 443 31.08 14.59 7.73
N GLY A 444 29.84 15.04 7.53
CA GLY A 444 28.71 14.15 7.29
C GLY A 444 28.69 13.59 5.87
N VAL A 445 28.27 12.33 5.72
CA VAL A 445 27.85 11.79 4.42
C VAL A 445 26.34 12.01 4.28
N VAL A 446 25.93 12.57 3.16
CA VAL A 446 24.52 12.76 2.82
C VAL A 446 24.16 11.79 1.71
N ALA A 447 23.12 10.99 1.89
CA ALA A 447 22.66 10.03 0.89
C ALA A 447 21.25 10.37 0.39
N LEU A 448 20.89 9.86 -0.78
CA LEU A 448 19.50 9.89 -1.24
C LEU A 448 18.62 9.13 -0.24
N ALA A 449 17.46 9.71 0.10
CA ALA A 449 16.46 8.94 0.82
C ALA A 449 16.06 7.72 -0.04
N ALA A 450 15.83 6.56 0.57
CA ALA A 450 15.66 5.32 -0.19
C ALA A 450 14.40 5.28 -1.08
N ASN A 451 13.38 6.06 -0.72
CA ASN A 451 12.18 6.30 -1.51
C ASN A 451 12.37 7.40 -2.58
N VAL A 452 13.60 7.88 -2.79
CA VAL A 452 13.94 8.87 -3.81
C VAL A 452 14.78 8.23 -4.90
N ALA A 453 14.23 8.20 -6.11
CA ALA A 453 14.94 7.73 -7.29
C ALA A 453 15.52 8.90 -8.10
N LEU A 454 16.80 8.81 -8.46
CA LEU A 454 17.42 9.72 -9.42
C LEU A 454 17.20 9.19 -10.84
N VAL A 455 16.50 9.96 -11.67
CA VAL A 455 16.17 9.59 -13.05
C VAL A 455 16.84 10.57 -14.01
N ASP A 456 17.84 10.10 -14.74
CA ASP A 456 18.51 10.89 -15.76
C ASP A 456 17.67 11.04 -17.04
N GLY A 457 17.92 12.10 -17.81
CA GLY A 457 17.26 12.37 -19.08
C GLY A 457 17.58 13.73 -19.71
N CYS A 458 17.06 13.94 -20.91
CA CYS A 458 17.21 15.16 -21.68
C CYS A 458 16.66 16.38 -20.92
N GLY A 459 17.47 17.44 -20.86
CA GLY A 459 17.16 18.62 -20.06
C GLY A 459 17.55 18.49 -18.58
N GLY A 460 18.21 17.41 -18.16
CA GLY A 460 18.75 17.21 -16.81
C GLY A 460 17.92 16.24 -15.95
N PRO A 461 18.50 15.71 -14.86
CA PRO A 461 17.88 14.66 -14.06
C PRO A 461 16.70 15.16 -13.22
N LEU A 462 15.87 14.21 -12.78
CA LEU A 462 14.78 14.43 -11.82
C LEU A 462 14.97 13.54 -10.59
N LEU A 463 14.60 14.07 -9.42
CA LEU A 463 14.46 13.34 -8.17
C LEU A 463 13.00 12.95 -7.97
N TYR A 464 12.70 11.67 -8.06
CA TYR A 464 11.37 11.11 -7.85
C TYR A 464 11.20 10.74 -6.38
N ASP A 465 10.40 11.49 -5.63
CA ASP A 465 9.92 11.09 -4.31
C ASP A 465 8.75 10.11 -4.49
N LEU A 466 9.06 8.82 -4.47
CA LEU A 466 8.13 7.71 -4.71
C LEU A 466 7.11 7.54 -3.57
N GLN A 467 7.48 7.99 -2.36
CA GLN A 467 6.59 7.98 -1.20
C GLN A 467 5.48 9.02 -1.36
N ARG A 468 5.83 10.24 -1.83
CA ARG A 468 4.88 11.36 -1.94
C ARG A 468 4.31 11.57 -3.34
N GLY A 469 4.75 10.75 -4.30
CA GLY A 469 4.36 10.81 -5.70
C GLY A 469 4.72 12.12 -6.40
N ARG A 470 5.91 12.65 -6.13
CA ARG A 470 6.36 13.95 -6.65
C ARG A 470 7.71 13.81 -7.35
N ALA A 471 7.96 14.66 -8.35
CA ALA A 471 9.25 14.78 -8.99
C ALA A 471 9.79 16.21 -8.86
N PHE A 472 11.09 16.33 -8.59
CA PHE A 472 11.77 17.61 -8.40
C PHE A 472 12.95 17.72 -9.36
N ARG A 473 13.16 18.92 -9.89
CA ARG A 473 14.36 19.24 -10.66
C ARG A 473 15.43 19.81 -9.69
N PRO A 474 16.51 19.08 -9.38
CA PRO A 474 17.54 19.59 -8.50
C PRO A 474 18.33 20.74 -9.15
N PRO A 475 18.94 21.65 -8.36
CA PRO A 475 19.92 22.61 -8.85
C PRO A 475 21.09 21.89 -9.54
N ALA A 476 21.68 22.49 -10.59
CA ALA A 476 22.74 21.86 -11.39
C ALA A 476 23.90 21.31 -10.54
N ALA A 477 24.41 22.10 -9.61
CA ALA A 477 25.50 21.66 -8.72
C ALA A 477 25.16 20.40 -7.91
N LEU A 478 23.91 20.27 -7.44
CA LEU A 478 23.45 19.07 -6.72
C LEU A 478 23.24 17.90 -7.69
N ALA A 479 22.70 18.17 -8.88
CA ALA A 479 22.50 17.17 -9.92
C ALA A 479 23.83 16.51 -10.32
N ASP A 480 24.85 17.31 -10.63
CA ASP A 480 26.17 16.83 -11.05
C ASP A 480 26.86 16.02 -9.95
N ALA A 481 26.75 16.48 -8.70
CA ALA A 481 27.28 15.78 -7.55
C ALA A 481 26.61 14.40 -7.36
N LEU A 482 25.28 14.34 -7.45
CA LEU A 482 24.53 13.09 -7.31
C LEU A 482 24.81 12.11 -8.46
N MET A 483 24.95 12.60 -9.69
CA MET A 483 25.31 11.78 -10.85
C MET A 483 26.73 11.20 -10.71
N THR A 484 27.66 11.97 -10.16
CA THR A 484 29.05 11.54 -9.93
C THR A 484 29.15 10.50 -8.80
N ALA A 485 28.34 10.64 -7.76
CA ALA A 485 28.33 9.72 -6.62
C ALA A 485 27.79 8.32 -6.97
N GLY A 486 27.10 8.17 -8.10
CA GLY A 486 26.55 6.89 -8.54
C GLY A 486 25.33 6.41 -7.73
N PRO A 487 24.91 5.14 -7.94
CA PRO A 487 23.72 4.58 -7.30
C PRO A 487 23.83 4.61 -5.77
N GLY A 488 22.95 5.36 -5.10
CA GLY A 488 22.96 5.59 -3.65
C GLY A 488 23.24 7.04 -3.23
N GLY A 489 23.86 7.84 -4.12
CA GLY A 489 23.95 9.29 -3.98
C GLY A 489 24.70 9.79 -2.74
N ALA A 490 25.68 9.02 -2.24
CA ALA A 490 26.45 9.39 -1.06
C ALA A 490 27.42 10.55 -1.37
N LEU A 491 27.04 11.76 -0.96
CA LEU A 491 27.83 12.97 -1.07
C LEU A 491 28.64 13.19 0.22
N ARG A 492 29.95 13.40 0.08
CA ARG A 492 30.79 13.84 1.20
C ARG A 492 30.76 15.37 1.25
N ASP A 493 30.46 15.94 2.42
CA ASP A 493 30.39 17.40 2.66
C ASP A 493 31.67 18.17 2.25
N GLY A 494 32.80 17.47 2.07
CA GLY A 494 34.11 18.05 1.76
C GLY A 494 34.40 18.38 0.28
N ALA A 495 33.57 17.98 -0.68
CA ALA A 495 33.84 18.25 -2.11
C ALA A 495 33.70 19.74 -2.50
N ALA A 496 33.25 20.60 -1.58
CA ALA A 496 33.09 22.03 -1.81
C ALA A 496 34.32 22.88 -1.43
N ALA A 497 35.43 22.29 -0.96
CA ALA A 497 36.56 23.02 -0.39
C ALA A 497 37.92 22.86 -1.11
N GLU A 498 37.96 22.22 -2.28
CA GLU A 498 39.19 22.14 -3.10
C GLU A 498 39.12 23.06 -4.33
N SER A 499 38.91 24.35 -4.08
CA SER A 499 39.52 25.40 -4.91
C SER A 499 39.27 26.77 -4.26
N SER A 500 40.35 27.49 -4.02
CA SER A 500 40.45 28.89 -3.59
C SER A 500 40.27 29.18 -2.09
N SER A 501 41.42 29.40 -1.46
CA SER A 501 41.61 30.19 -0.25
C SER A 501 41.08 31.62 -0.44
N SER A 502 39.93 31.94 0.15
CA SER A 502 39.67 33.29 0.67
C SER A 502 38.44 33.30 1.58
N SER A 503 38.58 34.02 2.68
CA SER A 503 37.59 34.30 3.70
C SER A 503 36.33 34.99 3.16
N SER A 504 35.19 34.29 3.16
CA SER A 504 33.86 34.84 3.49
C SER A 504 32.84 33.69 3.51
N SER A 505 31.93 33.71 4.49
CA SER A 505 30.95 32.67 4.79
C SER A 505 29.80 32.60 3.75
N SER A 506 30.13 32.39 2.49
CA SER A 506 29.13 32.08 1.46
C SER A 506 29.01 30.57 1.32
N THR A 507 27.88 29.98 1.76
CA THR A 507 27.60 28.56 1.52
C THR A 507 27.64 28.30 0.01
N SER A 508 28.37 27.27 -0.44
CA SER A 508 28.46 26.93 -1.87
C SER A 508 27.07 26.62 -2.47
N ALA A 509 26.92 26.73 -3.80
CA ALA A 509 25.67 26.39 -4.47
C ALA A 509 25.24 24.94 -4.19
N LEU A 510 26.21 24.03 -4.07
CA LEU A 510 26.00 22.64 -3.65
C LEU A 510 25.48 22.57 -2.21
N GLY A 511 26.12 23.27 -1.27
CA GLY A 511 25.69 23.27 0.15
C GLY A 511 24.26 23.79 0.34
N ARG A 512 23.85 24.84 -0.39
CA ARG A 512 22.44 25.30 -0.40
C ARG A 512 21.49 24.25 -0.97
N GLY A 513 21.90 23.56 -2.03
CA GLY A 513 21.13 22.47 -2.64
C GLY A 513 20.92 21.30 -1.68
N ILE A 514 21.98 20.88 -0.97
CA ILE A 514 21.94 19.81 0.03
C ILE A 514 20.98 20.19 1.17
N ALA A 515 21.15 21.37 1.77
CA ALA A 515 20.31 21.82 2.89
C ALA A 515 18.81 21.90 2.51
N ALA A 516 18.51 22.38 1.30
CA ALA A 516 17.15 22.42 0.79
C ALA A 516 16.56 21.03 0.54
N ALA A 517 17.36 20.09 0.03
CA ALA A 517 16.96 18.71 -0.18
C ALA A 517 16.75 17.97 1.15
N GLU A 518 17.59 18.20 2.17
CA GLU A 518 17.41 17.66 3.53
C GLU A 518 16.13 18.22 4.18
N ALA A 519 15.85 19.52 4.05
CA ALA A 519 14.63 20.14 4.58
C ALA A 519 13.34 19.57 3.95
N ALA A 520 13.40 19.21 2.66
CA ALA A 520 12.33 18.47 1.99
C ALA A 520 12.39 16.96 2.23
N GLY A 521 13.45 16.48 2.87
CA GLY A 521 13.77 15.09 3.14
C GLY A 521 13.89 14.24 1.89
N LEU A 522 14.47 14.82 0.83
CA LEU A 522 14.94 14.10 -0.35
C LEU A 522 16.34 13.51 -0.13
N LEU A 523 17.11 14.13 0.75
CA LEU A 523 18.40 13.67 1.24
C LEU A 523 18.33 13.40 2.74
N VAL A 524 19.09 12.41 3.20
CA VAL A 524 19.20 12.05 4.62
C VAL A 524 20.67 11.99 5.02
N ARG A 525 21.00 12.60 6.16
CA ARG A 525 22.33 12.54 6.75
C ARG A 525 22.49 11.27 7.56
N VAL A 526 23.46 10.45 7.17
CA VAL A 526 23.72 9.16 7.77
C VAL A 526 25.21 9.04 8.13
N ALA A 527 25.53 8.51 9.30
CA ALA A 527 26.92 8.28 9.69
C ALA A 527 27.55 7.09 8.95
N ALA A 528 26.72 6.10 8.60
CA ALA A 528 27.11 4.83 8.00
C ALA A 528 26.25 4.56 6.75
N PRO A 529 26.49 5.25 5.61
CA PRO A 529 25.68 5.13 4.40
C PRO A 529 25.58 3.70 3.86
N GLU A 530 26.60 2.88 4.06
CA GLU A 530 26.61 1.46 3.71
C GLU A 530 25.54 0.63 4.45
N ARG A 531 25.01 1.14 5.56
CA ARG A 531 23.89 0.54 6.30
C ARG A 531 22.52 0.85 5.69
N PHE A 532 22.44 1.73 4.70
CA PHE A 532 21.19 2.15 4.08
C PHE A 532 21.21 1.81 2.58
N PRO A 533 21.03 0.53 2.22
CA PRO A 533 21.03 0.12 0.82
C PRO A 533 19.87 0.79 0.06
N ALA A 534 20.02 0.85 -1.27
CA ALA A 534 18.93 1.24 -2.13
C ALA A 534 17.74 0.29 -1.98
N ARG A 535 16.53 0.85 -2.09
CA ARG A 535 15.28 0.08 -2.08
C ARG A 535 15.26 -0.93 -3.24
N ALA A 536 14.68 -2.10 -3.01
CA ALA A 536 14.43 -3.05 -4.08
C ALA A 536 13.43 -2.47 -5.08
N THR A 537 13.74 -2.54 -6.38
CA THR A 537 12.90 -1.99 -7.45
C THR A 537 12.11 -3.08 -8.17
N ARG A 538 11.85 -4.20 -7.49
CA ARG A 538 11.11 -5.33 -8.05
C ARG A 538 9.61 -5.06 -7.93
N TRP A 539 8.88 -5.33 -9.00
CA TRP A 539 7.43 -5.33 -9.01
C TRP A 539 6.94 -6.75 -9.28
N GLU A 540 5.98 -7.21 -8.50
CA GLU A 540 5.39 -8.53 -8.63
C GLU A 540 3.92 -8.49 -8.25
N SER A 541 3.13 -9.33 -8.90
CA SER A 541 1.71 -9.52 -8.57
C SER A 541 1.30 -10.94 -8.94
N PRO A 542 0.38 -11.59 -8.19
CA PRO A 542 -0.18 -12.88 -8.55
C PRO A 542 -1.20 -12.78 -9.71
N ALA A 543 -1.69 -11.58 -10.01
CA ALA A 543 -2.73 -11.37 -10.98
C ALA A 543 -2.19 -11.40 -12.41
N ALA A 544 -2.86 -12.15 -13.30
CA ALA A 544 -2.59 -12.10 -14.73
C ALA A 544 -3.02 -10.75 -15.34
N ILE A 545 -4.11 -10.17 -14.80
CA ILE A 545 -4.58 -8.82 -15.11
C ILE A 545 -4.77 -8.08 -13.78
N THR A 546 -4.16 -6.91 -13.64
CA THR A 546 -4.32 -6.09 -12.43
C THR A 546 -5.59 -5.26 -12.51
N ASN A 547 -5.85 -4.67 -13.69
CA ASN A 547 -6.97 -3.77 -13.92
C ASN A 547 -7.61 -4.04 -15.29
N ALA A 548 -8.93 -3.90 -15.35
CA ALA A 548 -9.71 -3.97 -16.57
C ALA A 548 -10.43 -2.65 -16.89
N VAL A 549 -10.67 -2.41 -18.18
CA VAL A 549 -11.59 -1.38 -18.67
C VAL A 549 -12.69 -2.06 -19.47
N ILE A 550 -13.95 -1.71 -19.23
CA ILE A 550 -15.09 -2.28 -19.95
C ILE A 550 -15.91 -1.12 -20.49
N ASP A 551 -16.06 -1.09 -21.81
CA ASP A 551 -16.86 -0.07 -22.50
C ASP A 551 -18.26 -0.61 -22.75
N VAL A 552 -19.26 0.23 -22.45
CA VAL A 552 -20.66 -0.12 -22.58
C VAL A 552 -21.41 1.02 -23.26
N ASP A 553 -22.01 0.73 -24.39
CA ASP A 553 -22.93 1.61 -25.10
C ASP A 553 -24.36 1.02 -25.16
N ALA A 554 -25.24 1.64 -25.93
CA ALA A 554 -26.61 1.18 -26.11
C ALA A 554 -26.71 -0.19 -26.81
N ALA A 555 -25.75 -0.55 -27.67
CA ALA A 555 -25.72 -1.77 -28.46
C ALA A 555 -24.94 -2.92 -27.80
N SER A 556 -24.30 -2.67 -26.66
CA SER A 556 -23.46 -3.64 -25.97
C SER A 556 -24.28 -4.79 -25.35
N GLU A 557 -23.86 -6.02 -25.61
CA GLU A 557 -24.51 -7.28 -25.15
C GLU A 557 -23.59 -8.09 -24.21
N HIS A 558 -22.90 -7.41 -23.29
CA HIS A 558 -21.93 -8.05 -22.39
C HIS A 558 -22.59 -8.97 -21.37
N ASP A 559 -22.05 -10.19 -21.21
CA ASP A 559 -22.33 -11.06 -20.07
C ASP A 559 -21.45 -10.67 -18.88
N PHE A 560 -21.92 -9.69 -18.11
CA PHE A 560 -21.16 -9.14 -16.98
C PHE A 560 -20.92 -10.15 -15.87
N SER A 561 -21.84 -11.09 -15.63
CA SER A 561 -21.63 -12.15 -14.63
C SER A 561 -20.47 -13.06 -15.03
N ALA A 562 -20.38 -13.45 -16.31
CA ALA A 562 -19.24 -14.22 -16.80
C ALA A 562 -17.95 -13.38 -16.81
N ILE A 563 -18.00 -12.12 -17.24
CA ILE A 563 -16.84 -11.22 -17.27
C ILE A 563 -16.26 -11.05 -15.86
N PHE A 564 -17.07 -10.71 -14.86
CA PHE A 564 -16.59 -10.48 -13.50
C PHE A 564 -16.01 -11.75 -12.89
N ARG A 565 -16.63 -12.91 -13.11
CA ARG A 565 -16.11 -14.21 -12.68
C ARG A 565 -14.73 -14.48 -13.28
N GLU A 566 -14.58 -14.37 -14.60
CA GLU A 566 -13.31 -14.67 -15.27
C GLU A 566 -12.21 -13.63 -15.00
N LEU A 567 -12.58 -12.36 -14.79
CA LEU A 567 -11.67 -11.34 -14.26
C LEU A 567 -11.17 -11.72 -12.87
N GLY A 568 -12.06 -12.18 -11.99
CA GLY A 568 -11.71 -12.70 -10.67
C GLY A 568 -10.76 -13.91 -10.74
N ASP A 569 -11.01 -14.84 -11.65
CA ASP A 569 -10.14 -16.00 -11.91
C ASP A 569 -8.73 -15.58 -12.42
N CYS A 570 -8.65 -14.43 -13.11
CA CYS A 570 -7.39 -13.81 -13.52
C CYS A 570 -6.71 -12.99 -12.42
N GLY A 571 -7.33 -12.86 -11.24
CA GLY A 571 -6.81 -12.10 -10.09
C GLY A 571 -7.04 -10.60 -10.17
N CYS A 572 -7.91 -10.13 -11.08
CA CYS A 572 -8.24 -8.72 -11.28
C CYS A 572 -9.05 -8.17 -10.11
N GLU A 573 -8.65 -7.01 -9.58
CA GLU A 573 -9.28 -6.39 -8.41
C GLU A 573 -9.99 -5.07 -8.73
N HIS A 574 -9.66 -4.46 -9.87
CA HIS A 574 -10.26 -3.20 -10.27
C HIS A 574 -10.75 -3.25 -11.71
N ALA A 575 -12.00 -2.83 -11.92
CA ALA A 575 -12.55 -2.63 -13.26
C ALA A 575 -13.15 -1.23 -13.37
N LEU A 576 -12.72 -0.50 -14.40
CA LEU A 576 -13.34 0.75 -14.81
C LEU A 576 -14.44 0.43 -15.84
N ILE A 577 -15.67 0.84 -15.57
CA ILE A 577 -16.77 0.72 -16.50
C ILE A 577 -17.06 2.11 -17.10
N ARG A 578 -16.85 2.24 -18.42
CA ARG A 578 -17.12 3.47 -19.16
C ARG A 578 -18.42 3.33 -19.91
N VAL A 579 -19.40 4.14 -19.54
CA VAL A 579 -20.77 4.03 -20.02
C VAL A 579 -21.08 5.19 -20.95
N ASP A 580 -21.63 4.87 -22.11
CA ASP A 580 -22.22 5.83 -23.05
C ASP A 580 -23.67 5.39 -23.39
N ARG A 581 -24.60 5.68 -22.48
CA ARG A 581 -26.02 5.31 -22.57
C ARG A 581 -26.92 6.42 -22.07
N GLU A 582 -28.18 6.39 -22.49
CA GLU A 582 -29.22 7.31 -22.01
C GLU A 582 -29.63 7.05 -20.54
N GLU A 583 -29.67 5.77 -20.13
CA GLU A 583 -30.07 5.35 -18.77
C GLU A 583 -28.88 4.67 -18.04
N PRO A 584 -27.83 5.41 -17.65
CA PRO A 584 -26.64 4.84 -17.03
C PRO A 584 -26.91 4.23 -15.64
N LEU A 585 -27.84 4.77 -14.84
CA LEU A 585 -28.04 4.29 -13.46
C LEU A 585 -28.71 2.91 -13.43
N ALA A 586 -29.62 2.61 -14.36
CA ALA A 586 -30.21 1.29 -14.49
C ALA A 586 -29.17 0.21 -14.84
N LEU A 587 -28.14 0.57 -15.62
CA LEU A 587 -27.01 -0.32 -15.88
C LEU A 587 -26.17 -0.54 -14.61
N VAL A 588 -25.84 0.51 -13.87
CA VAL A 588 -25.10 0.42 -12.60
C VAL A 588 -25.80 -0.57 -11.65
N ASP A 589 -27.12 -0.45 -11.49
CA ASP A 589 -27.88 -1.31 -10.58
C ASP A 589 -27.83 -2.79 -10.99
N ARG A 590 -27.96 -3.08 -12.30
CA ARG A 590 -27.83 -4.45 -12.84
C ARG A 590 -26.45 -5.04 -12.64
N LEU A 591 -25.40 -4.22 -12.79
CA LEU A 591 -24.01 -4.66 -12.66
C LEU A 591 -23.64 -4.98 -11.21
N HIS A 592 -24.13 -4.18 -10.26
CA HIS A 592 -23.93 -4.46 -8.84
C HIS A 592 -24.70 -5.72 -8.39
N ALA A 593 -25.88 -5.99 -8.95
CA ALA A 593 -26.54 -7.26 -8.73
C ALA A 593 -25.74 -8.44 -9.32
N ALA A 594 -25.12 -8.27 -10.49
CA ALA A 594 -24.33 -9.31 -11.15
C ALA A 594 -23.01 -9.68 -10.43
N ILE A 595 -22.45 -8.74 -9.66
CA ILE A 595 -21.21 -8.95 -8.88
C ILE A 595 -21.49 -9.33 -7.41
N GLU A 596 -22.75 -9.23 -6.97
CA GLU A 596 -23.16 -9.59 -5.61
C GLU A 596 -22.92 -11.10 -5.37
N GLY A 597 -22.18 -11.44 -4.31
CA GLY A 597 -21.70 -12.81 -4.09
C GLY A 597 -20.57 -13.28 -5.03
N GLY A 598 -20.19 -12.46 -6.01
CA GLY A 598 -19.08 -12.70 -6.94
C GLY A 598 -17.70 -12.36 -6.37
N PRO A 599 -16.64 -12.38 -7.21
CA PRO A 599 -15.26 -12.14 -6.78
C PRO A 599 -15.10 -10.75 -6.14
N PRO A 600 -14.05 -10.53 -5.32
CA PRO A 600 -13.78 -9.26 -4.66
C PRO A 600 -13.22 -8.23 -5.65
N LEU A 601 -14.04 -7.83 -6.62
CA LEU A 601 -13.73 -6.86 -7.66
C LEU A 601 -14.39 -5.52 -7.30
N VAL A 602 -13.59 -4.45 -7.33
CA VAL A 602 -13.98 -3.06 -7.07
C VAL A 602 -14.24 -2.36 -8.39
N LEU A 603 -15.31 -1.57 -8.45
CA LEU A 603 -15.79 -0.94 -9.68
C LEU A 603 -15.65 0.58 -9.63
N GLU A 604 -15.02 1.17 -10.64
CA GLU A 604 -15.06 2.60 -10.93
C GLU A 604 -16.02 2.86 -12.10
N TRP A 605 -16.78 3.95 -12.00
CA TRP A 605 -17.82 4.29 -12.96
C TRP A 605 -17.53 5.60 -13.66
N TRP A 606 -17.60 5.58 -14.97
CA TRP A 606 -17.64 6.78 -15.79
C TRP A 606 -18.97 6.81 -16.52
N ILE A 607 -19.81 7.78 -16.18
CA ILE A 607 -21.18 7.88 -16.66
C ILE A 607 -21.44 9.26 -17.25
N PRO A 608 -22.31 9.39 -18.27
CA PRO A 608 -22.70 10.68 -18.80
C PRO A 608 -23.65 11.38 -17.83
N ARG A 609 -23.61 12.70 -17.80
CA ARG A 609 -24.62 13.51 -17.14
C ARG A 609 -25.94 13.34 -17.87
N ARG A 610 -26.92 12.80 -17.17
CA ARG A 610 -28.31 12.63 -17.61
C ARG A 610 -29.25 13.13 -16.53
N PRO A 611 -30.51 13.51 -16.82
CA PRO A 611 -31.44 14.02 -15.82
C PRO A 611 -31.57 13.17 -14.55
N GLU A 612 -31.49 11.84 -14.68
CA GLU A 612 -31.51 10.89 -13.55
C GLU A 612 -30.23 10.91 -12.67
N VAL A 613 -29.09 11.29 -13.25
CA VAL A 613 -27.78 11.31 -12.59
C VAL A 613 -27.68 12.56 -11.72
N THR A 614 -28.11 12.42 -10.46
CA THR A 614 -28.10 13.48 -9.46
C THR A 614 -27.19 13.13 -8.28
N PRO A 615 -26.68 14.11 -7.51
CA PRO A 615 -25.86 13.84 -6.32
C PRO A 615 -26.54 12.94 -5.28
N SER A 616 -27.86 13.08 -5.09
CA SER A 616 -28.64 12.23 -4.17
C SER A 616 -28.73 10.79 -4.66
N ALA A 617 -29.05 10.57 -5.93
CA ALA A 617 -29.18 9.24 -6.52
C ALA A 617 -27.85 8.46 -6.51
N LEU A 618 -26.72 9.15 -6.68
CA LEU A 618 -25.39 8.53 -6.58
C LEU A 618 -24.98 8.25 -5.13
N ARG A 619 -25.30 9.15 -4.19
CA ARG A 619 -25.02 8.95 -2.76
C ARG A 619 -25.72 7.72 -2.20
N GLU A 620 -26.99 7.49 -2.57
CA GLU A 620 -27.74 6.29 -2.18
C GLU A 620 -27.05 5.00 -2.65
N ARG A 621 -26.60 4.98 -3.91
CA ARG A 621 -25.92 3.82 -4.52
C ARG A 621 -24.55 3.56 -3.90
N VAL A 622 -23.77 4.61 -3.66
CA VAL A 622 -22.48 4.49 -2.96
C VAL A 622 -22.66 3.93 -1.55
N ALA A 623 -23.70 4.36 -0.83
CA ALA A 623 -24.00 3.82 0.49
C ALA A 623 -24.47 2.36 0.45
N ARG A 624 -25.25 1.99 -0.58
CA ARG A 624 -25.74 0.63 -0.79
C ARG A 624 -24.62 -0.34 -1.20
N TRP A 625 -23.66 0.10 -2.00
CA TRP A 625 -22.64 -0.75 -2.61
C TRP A 625 -21.22 -0.32 -2.24
N PRO A 626 -20.63 -0.94 -1.19
CA PRO A 626 -19.29 -0.59 -0.72
C PRO A 626 -18.17 -0.94 -1.71
N ARG A 627 -18.48 -1.67 -2.79
CA ARG A 627 -17.53 -2.02 -3.87
C ARG A 627 -17.37 -0.93 -4.94
N ILE A 628 -18.01 0.24 -4.77
CA ILE A 628 -17.81 1.40 -5.66
C ILE A 628 -16.55 2.16 -5.24
N ALA A 629 -15.51 2.13 -6.08
CA ALA A 629 -14.29 2.93 -5.88
C ALA A 629 -14.54 4.42 -6.04
N ALA A 630 -15.12 4.82 -7.17
CA ALA A 630 -15.43 6.20 -7.50
C ALA A 630 -16.45 6.27 -8.64
N VAL A 631 -17.08 7.44 -8.78
CA VAL A 631 -17.95 7.78 -9.91
C VAL A 631 -17.50 9.11 -10.51
N VAL A 632 -17.29 9.12 -11.82
CA VAL A 632 -17.02 10.33 -12.61
C VAL A 632 -18.19 10.58 -13.54
N VAL A 633 -18.79 11.77 -13.43
CA VAL A 633 -19.90 12.22 -14.25
C VAL A 633 -19.38 13.15 -15.34
N PHE A 634 -19.54 12.77 -16.61
CA PHE A 634 -19.04 13.48 -17.78
C PHE A 634 -20.13 14.35 -18.44
N GLY A 635 -19.73 15.44 -19.08
CA GLY A 635 -20.65 16.36 -19.77
C GLY A 635 -21.55 17.16 -18.82
N ALA A 636 -21.08 17.42 -17.60
CA ALA A 636 -21.80 18.24 -16.64
C ALA A 636 -21.77 19.73 -17.04
N PRO A 637 -22.89 20.48 -16.88
CA PRO A 637 -22.90 21.93 -17.01
C PRO A 637 -21.85 22.61 -16.13
N ALA A 638 -21.36 23.78 -16.52
CA ALA A 638 -20.26 24.47 -15.84
C ALA A 638 -20.54 24.72 -14.35
N GLU A 639 -21.79 25.01 -14.01
CA GLU A 639 -22.30 25.22 -12.66
C GLU A 639 -22.35 23.94 -11.80
N GLU A 640 -22.30 22.77 -12.42
CA GLU A 640 -22.32 21.46 -11.75
C GLU A 640 -20.93 20.80 -11.68
N VAL A 641 -19.92 21.35 -12.36
CA VAL A 641 -18.54 20.83 -12.32
C VAL A 641 -18.00 20.94 -10.90
N GLY A 642 -17.56 19.82 -10.33
CA GLY A 642 -17.12 19.82 -8.95
C GLY A 642 -17.21 18.48 -8.24
N GLU A 643 -16.83 18.48 -6.97
CA GLU A 643 -17.03 17.35 -6.07
C GLU A 643 -18.48 17.29 -5.59
N TRP A 644 -19.21 16.23 -5.96
CA TRP A 644 -20.61 16.01 -5.57
C TRP A 644 -20.73 15.20 -4.26
N LEU A 645 -19.80 14.27 -4.02
CA LEU A 645 -19.74 13.46 -2.81
C LEU A 645 -18.29 13.15 -2.43
N ARG A 646 -17.98 13.40 -1.16
CA ARG A 646 -16.73 13.01 -0.53
C ARG A 646 -16.99 12.08 0.63
N THR A 647 -16.42 10.88 0.56
CA THR A 647 -16.47 9.94 1.67
C THR A 647 -15.25 10.10 2.55
N ARG A 648 -15.38 9.76 3.84
CA ARG A 648 -14.25 9.80 4.79
C ARG A 648 -13.17 8.77 4.43
N SER A 649 -13.57 7.61 3.92
CA SER A 649 -12.67 6.55 3.46
C SER A 649 -11.96 6.88 2.14
N GLY A 650 -12.48 7.86 1.38
CA GLY A 650 -12.03 8.14 0.03
C GLY A 650 -12.53 7.17 -1.03
N VAL A 651 -13.20 6.07 -0.64
CA VAL A 651 -13.88 5.10 -1.51
C VAL A 651 -15.34 5.55 -1.68
N GLY A 652 -15.84 5.57 -2.92
CA GLY A 652 -17.18 6.04 -3.25
C GLY A 652 -17.29 7.54 -3.50
N ASN A 653 -16.17 8.23 -3.80
CA ASN A 653 -16.23 9.65 -4.16
C ASN A 653 -16.97 9.84 -5.49
N VAL A 654 -17.67 10.96 -5.64
CA VAL A 654 -18.39 11.33 -6.85
C VAL A 654 -17.94 12.72 -7.30
N VAL A 655 -17.50 12.83 -8.56
CA VAL A 655 -17.09 14.11 -9.16
C VAL A 655 -17.68 14.28 -10.55
N ALA A 656 -18.06 15.51 -10.88
CA ALA A 656 -18.56 15.89 -12.18
C ALA A 656 -17.55 16.77 -12.95
N THR A 657 -17.52 16.60 -14.27
CA THR A 657 -16.66 17.34 -15.20
C THR A 657 -17.44 17.77 -16.44
N ALA A 658 -17.07 18.92 -17.01
CA ALA A 658 -17.58 19.41 -18.29
C ALA A 658 -17.00 18.66 -19.49
N GLU A 659 -15.95 17.85 -19.29
CA GLU A 659 -15.39 17.02 -20.36
C GLU A 659 -16.42 16.01 -20.88
N VAL A 660 -16.47 15.84 -22.20
CA VAL A 660 -17.25 14.79 -22.85
C VAL A 660 -16.45 13.50 -22.85
N LEU A 661 -17.11 12.39 -22.51
CA LEU A 661 -16.48 11.08 -22.54
C LEU A 661 -16.27 10.63 -23.98
N ASP A 662 -15.01 10.53 -24.40
CA ASP A 662 -14.61 9.86 -25.64
C ASP A 662 -14.03 8.49 -25.30
N LEU A 663 -14.74 7.43 -25.72
CA LEU A 663 -14.34 6.05 -25.47
C LEU A 663 -13.12 5.63 -26.31
N ASP A 664 -12.91 6.27 -27.45
CA ASP A 664 -11.84 5.94 -28.41
C ASP A 664 -10.61 6.86 -28.25
N ALA A 665 -10.67 7.82 -27.32
CA ALA A 665 -9.58 8.75 -27.04
C ALA A 665 -8.28 8.02 -26.65
N THR A 666 -7.19 8.36 -27.35
CA THR A 666 -5.86 7.88 -26.99
C THR A 666 -5.25 8.77 -25.90
N PRO A 667 -4.84 8.22 -24.75
CA PRO A 667 -4.10 8.97 -23.74
C PRO A 667 -2.82 9.55 -24.34
N THR A 668 -2.56 10.84 -24.13
CA THR A 668 -1.28 11.46 -24.51
C THR A 668 -0.48 11.84 -23.27
N ALA A 669 0.84 11.99 -23.43
CA ALA A 669 1.70 12.44 -22.35
C ALA A 669 1.30 13.86 -21.89
N ASP A 670 0.67 13.97 -20.71
CA ASP A 670 0.43 15.25 -20.05
C ASP A 670 1.09 15.28 -18.66
N PRO A 671 2.17 16.05 -18.47
CA PRO A 671 2.83 16.21 -17.16
C PRO A 671 1.92 16.69 -16.04
N ALA A 672 0.82 17.39 -16.37
CA ALA A 672 -0.18 17.81 -15.39
C ALA A 672 -1.07 16.66 -14.88
N ALA A 673 -1.21 15.61 -15.69
CA ALA A 673 -1.97 14.38 -15.44
C ALA A 673 -1.07 13.18 -15.12
N MET A 674 0.26 13.35 -15.07
CA MET A 674 1.17 12.31 -14.62
C MET A 674 1.24 12.29 -13.10
N PHE A 675 1.50 11.11 -12.55
CA PHE A 675 1.93 10.94 -11.18
C PHE A 675 2.93 9.78 -11.15
N VAL A 676 3.66 9.66 -10.05
CA VAL A 676 4.47 8.47 -9.81
C VAL A 676 4.09 7.89 -8.46
N ARG A 677 4.06 6.57 -8.37
CA ARG A 677 3.99 5.86 -7.11
C ARG A 677 5.01 4.75 -7.15
N ASP A 678 5.31 4.25 -5.98
CA ASP A 678 6.30 3.20 -5.77
C ASP A 678 6.09 1.96 -6.68
N ALA A 679 4.88 1.40 -6.70
CA ALA A 679 4.53 0.26 -7.56
C ALA A 679 4.60 0.60 -9.05
N LEU A 680 4.00 1.72 -9.48
CA LEU A 680 4.03 2.16 -10.87
C LEU A 680 5.47 2.38 -11.37
N PHE A 681 6.32 2.99 -10.55
CA PHE A 681 7.73 3.20 -10.88
C PHE A 681 8.46 1.88 -11.06
N ALA A 682 8.32 0.95 -10.09
CA ALA A 682 8.96 -0.36 -10.15
C ALA A 682 8.49 -1.19 -11.36
N GLU A 683 7.19 -1.17 -11.68
CA GLU A 683 6.63 -1.80 -12.88
C GLU A 683 7.20 -1.18 -14.15
N SER A 684 7.21 0.15 -14.24
CA SER A 684 7.63 0.91 -15.43
C SER A 684 9.13 0.78 -15.76
N LEU A 685 9.95 0.33 -14.81
CA LEU A 685 11.36 0.03 -15.07
C LEU A 685 11.54 -1.13 -16.04
N ARG A 686 10.60 -2.08 -16.07
CA ARG A 686 10.70 -3.33 -16.83
C ARG A 686 9.54 -3.57 -17.80
N HIS A 687 8.41 -2.91 -17.59
CA HIS A 687 7.19 -3.12 -18.36
C HIS A 687 6.56 -1.80 -18.82
N HIS A 688 5.62 -1.87 -19.77
CA HIS A 688 4.86 -0.72 -20.24
C HIS A 688 3.74 -0.37 -19.24
N PRO A 689 3.71 0.86 -18.68
CA PRO A 689 2.77 1.21 -17.59
C PRO A 689 1.28 1.17 -17.98
N LEU A 690 0.97 1.30 -19.28
CA LEU A 690 -0.41 1.29 -19.78
C LEU A 690 -0.89 -0.07 -20.30
N PHE A 691 0.03 -1.00 -20.62
CA PHE A 691 -0.32 -2.23 -21.36
C PHE A 691 -0.01 -3.51 -20.60
N HIS A 692 0.94 -3.46 -19.67
CA HIS A 692 1.31 -4.64 -18.89
C HIS A 692 0.21 -5.02 -17.91
N ARG A 693 -0.30 -6.25 -18.06
CA ARG A 693 -1.39 -6.82 -17.25
C ARG A 693 -2.65 -5.95 -17.23
N LYS A 694 -2.92 -5.25 -18.34
CA LYS A 694 -4.12 -4.45 -18.55
C LYS A 694 -4.98 -5.12 -19.62
N LEU A 695 -6.29 -5.12 -19.38
CA LEU A 695 -7.28 -5.66 -20.30
C LEU A 695 -8.33 -4.59 -20.58
N ALA A 696 -8.76 -4.50 -21.83
CA ALA A 696 -9.95 -3.77 -22.22
C ALA A 696 -10.93 -4.71 -22.91
N ILE A 697 -12.21 -4.57 -22.58
CA ILE A 697 -13.33 -5.20 -23.28
C ILE A 697 -14.11 -4.06 -23.94
N ASP A 698 -14.05 -3.98 -25.26
CA ASP A 698 -14.73 -2.90 -25.98
C ASP A 698 -16.26 -3.12 -26.05
N ARG A 699 -16.99 -2.14 -26.60
CA ARG A 699 -18.46 -2.16 -26.78
C ARG A 699 -18.99 -3.42 -27.51
N ARG A 700 -18.14 -4.09 -28.31
CA ARG A 700 -18.50 -5.29 -29.09
C ARG A 700 -18.01 -6.58 -28.43
N GLY A 701 -17.43 -6.50 -27.24
CA GLY A 701 -16.89 -7.62 -26.48
C GLY A 701 -15.52 -8.08 -26.97
N LEU A 702 -14.81 -7.28 -27.78
CA LEU A 702 -13.46 -7.64 -28.23
C LEU A 702 -12.43 -7.34 -27.12
N LEU A 703 -11.51 -8.27 -26.93
CA LEU A 703 -10.45 -8.19 -25.93
C LEU A 703 -9.25 -7.43 -26.49
N ARG A 704 -8.77 -6.40 -25.77
CA ARG A 704 -7.66 -5.52 -26.18
C ARG A 704 -6.73 -5.25 -24.99
N ASN A 705 -5.51 -4.75 -25.22
CA ASN A 705 -4.67 -4.26 -24.11
C ASN A 705 -5.12 -2.89 -23.58
N ALA A 706 -5.74 -2.07 -24.44
CA ALA A 706 -6.35 -0.81 -24.09
C ALA A 706 -7.48 -0.47 -25.09
N PRO A 707 -8.49 0.32 -24.70
CA PRO A 707 -9.70 0.47 -25.50
C PRO A 707 -9.48 1.10 -26.89
N HIS A 708 -8.59 2.08 -26.98
CA HIS A 708 -8.30 2.83 -28.21
C HIS A 708 -7.40 2.06 -29.20
N LEU A 709 -6.85 0.90 -28.82
CA LEU A 709 -5.98 0.11 -29.69
C LEU A 709 -6.79 -0.65 -30.72
N ARG A 710 -6.34 -0.65 -31.99
CA ARG A 710 -7.01 -1.39 -33.08
C ARG A 710 -6.88 -2.90 -33.00
N ARG A 711 -5.75 -3.40 -32.49
CA ARG A 711 -5.49 -4.84 -32.34
C ARG A 711 -6.37 -5.43 -31.23
N ASP A 712 -7.02 -6.55 -31.53
CA ASP A 712 -7.79 -7.34 -30.58
C ASP A 712 -7.29 -8.80 -30.52
N PHE A 713 -7.75 -9.53 -29.52
CA PHE A 713 -7.37 -10.91 -29.22
C PHE A 713 -8.58 -11.87 -29.23
N GLY A 714 -9.61 -11.50 -30.01
CA GLY A 714 -10.87 -12.23 -30.11
C GLY A 714 -11.97 -11.67 -29.21
N ARG A 715 -13.16 -12.24 -29.35
CA ARG A 715 -14.35 -11.87 -28.57
C ARG A 715 -14.39 -12.61 -27.23
N PHE A 716 -14.82 -11.93 -26.17
CA PHE A 716 -15.09 -12.52 -24.87
C PHE A 716 -16.05 -13.71 -25.02
N GLY A 717 -15.77 -14.80 -24.29
CA GLY A 717 -16.52 -16.06 -24.36
C GLY A 717 -16.11 -17.02 -25.48
N ALA A 718 -15.31 -16.58 -26.47
CA ALA A 718 -14.82 -17.49 -27.52
C ALA A 718 -13.76 -18.49 -27.00
N ARG A 719 -12.95 -18.05 -26.03
CA ARG A 719 -11.99 -18.86 -25.27
C ARG A 719 -11.95 -18.34 -23.83
N PRO A 720 -11.52 -19.15 -22.84
CA PRO A 720 -11.37 -18.69 -21.47
C PRO A 720 -10.44 -17.47 -21.40
N LEU A 721 -10.84 -16.41 -20.70
CA LEU A 721 -10.06 -15.18 -20.60
C LEU A 721 -8.65 -15.45 -20.06
N ALA A 722 -8.54 -16.38 -19.13
CA ALA A 722 -7.29 -16.80 -18.51
C ALA A 722 -6.28 -17.40 -19.51
N GLU A 723 -6.75 -17.95 -20.64
CA GLU A 723 -5.90 -18.41 -21.75
C GLU A 723 -5.40 -17.21 -22.58
N VAL A 724 -6.30 -16.29 -22.91
CA VAL A 724 -5.99 -15.10 -23.73
C VAL A 724 -4.93 -14.22 -23.07
N VAL A 725 -5.11 -13.89 -21.78
CA VAL A 725 -4.20 -12.97 -21.06
C VAL A 725 -2.82 -13.58 -20.78
N ARG A 726 -2.67 -14.89 -20.92
CA ARG A 726 -1.40 -15.62 -20.80
C ARG A 726 -0.74 -15.89 -22.15
N ALA A 727 -1.42 -15.59 -23.26
CA ALA A 727 -0.89 -15.81 -24.58
C ALA A 727 0.31 -14.85 -24.83
N PRO A 728 1.42 -15.34 -25.43
CA PRO A 728 2.61 -14.51 -25.65
C PRO A 728 2.35 -13.24 -26.45
N ASP A 729 1.39 -13.29 -27.37
CA ASP A 729 1.04 -12.21 -28.26
C ASP A 729 0.24 -11.08 -27.56
N PHE A 730 -0.57 -11.42 -26.55
CA PHE A 730 -1.23 -10.48 -25.64
C PHE A 730 -0.22 -9.79 -24.71
N ILE A 731 0.74 -10.55 -24.18
CA ILE A 731 1.75 -10.07 -23.24
C ILE A 731 2.78 -9.15 -23.92
N ALA A 732 3.12 -9.43 -25.18
CA ALA A 732 4.24 -8.79 -25.89
C ALA A 732 4.26 -7.24 -25.81
N LEU A 733 3.09 -6.59 -25.92
CA LEU A 733 3.00 -5.13 -25.85
C LEU A 733 3.34 -4.59 -24.46
N GLY A 734 3.00 -5.33 -23.41
CA GLY A 734 3.30 -5.00 -22.02
C GLY A 734 4.78 -5.13 -21.66
N GLU A 735 5.55 -5.95 -22.39
CA GLU A 735 7.00 -6.15 -22.15
C GLU A 735 7.87 -5.02 -22.73
N ILE A 736 7.30 -4.15 -23.57
CA ILE A 736 8.04 -3.03 -24.18
C ILE A 736 8.03 -1.83 -23.23
N HIS A 737 9.01 -1.74 -22.34
CA HIS A 737 9.09 -0.61 -21.41
C HIS A 737 9.62 0.66 -22.09
N ARG A 738 9.28 1.83 -21.54
CA ARG A 738 9.61 3.13 -22.17
C ARG A 738 11.11 3.42 -22.29
N GLY A 739 11.97 2.67 -21.60
CA GLY A 739 13.42 2.73 -21.78
C GLY A 739 13.90 2.16 -23.12
N GLN A 740 13.10 1.31 -23.78
CA GLN A 740 13.41 0.71 -25.08
C GLN A 740 12.90 1.57 -26.26
N ILE A 741 11.92 2.45 -26.02
CA ILE A 741 11.33 3.28 -27.05
C ILE A 741 12.21 4.50 -27.30
N VAL A 742 12.71 4.70 -28.53
CA VAL A 742 13.67 5.76 -28.87
C VAL A 742 13.15 7.16 -28.49
N ASP A 743 11.85 7.40 -28.71
CA ASP A 743 11.19 8.68 -28.40
C ASP A 743 11.02 8.92 -26.90
N CYS A 744 11.09 7.88 -26.06
CA CYS A 744 10.86 7.97 -24.62
C CYS A 744 12.10 7.76 -23.76
N ARG A 745 13.11 7.00 -24.24
CA ARG A 745 14.23 6.51 -23.43
C ARG A 745 15.05 7.60 -22.75
N ALA A 746 15.18 8.76 -23.40
CA ALA A 746 15.88 9.92 -22.86
C ALA A 746 14.94 10.88 -22.09
N CYS A 747 13.63 10.64 -22.01
CA CYS A 747 12.73 11.50 -21.25
C CYS A 747 12.85 11.21 -19.74
N PRO A 748 13.11 12.21 -18.88
CA PRO A 748 13.19 12.00 -17.44
C PRO A 748 11.82 11.72 -16.79
N LEU A 749 10.70 11.88 -17.52
CA LEU A 749 9.34 11.53 -17.07
C LEU A 749 8.90 10.12 -17.48
N ARG A 750 9.74 9.35 -18.16
CA ARG A 750 9.35 8.05 -18.76
C ARG A 750 8.68 7.09 -17.76
N TYR A 751 9.11 7.04 -16.50
CA TYR A 751 8.55 6.11 -15.50
C TYR A 751 7.26 6.60 -14.83
N ALA A 752 6.79 7.79 -15.17
CA ALA A 752 5.50 8.34 -14.75
C ALA A 752 4.55 8.56 -15.96
N CYS A 753 5.03 8.28 -17.17
CA CYS A 753 4.35 8.66 -18.39
C CYS A 753 3.30 7.62 -18.79
N MET A 754 2.10 8.09 -19.09
CA MET A 754 0.93 7.27 -19.36
C MET A 754 0.39 7.46 -20.79
N ASP A 755 1.26 7.94 -21.68
CA ASP A 755 0.99 8.01 -23.12
C ASP A 755 0.57 6.63 -23.66
N GLY A 756 -0.58 6.57 -24.30
CA GLY A 756 -1.19 5.34 -24.80
C GLY A 756 -0.90 5.03 -26.25
N ARG A 757 -0.04 5.78 -26.93
CA ARG A 757 0.38 5.40 -28.29
C ARG A 757 1.21 4.11 -28.21
N ALA A 758 0.76 3.07 -28.92
CA ALA A 758 1.50 1.82 -28.99
C ALA A 758 2.83 2.01 -29.74
N PRO A 759 3.95 1.45 -29.24
CA PRO A 759 5.20 1.47 -29.97
C PRO A 759 5.10 0.65 -31.27
N ILE A 760 5.62 1.21 -32.35
CA ILE A 760 5.84 0.54 -33.64
C ILE A 760 7.32 0.23 -33.82
N VAL A 761 7.62 -0.81 -34.62
CA VAL A 761 8.99 -1.16 -34.98
C VAL A 761 9.35 -0.44 -36.28
N ASP A 762 10.42 0.33 -36.28
CA ASP A 762 10.91 1.02 -37.48
C ASP A 762 11.73 0.10 -38.40
N ARG A 763 12.19 0.63 -39.54
CA ARG A 763 13.00 -0.13 -40.51
C ARG A 763 14.34 -0.65 -39.96
N ARG A 764 14.79 -0.14 -38.82
CA ARG A 764 16.04 -0.53 -38.15
C ARG A 764 15.80 -1.51 -37.01
N GLY A 765 14.54 -1.91 -36.76
CA GLY A 765 14.19 -2.78 -35.65
C GLY A 765 14.07 -2.04 -34.31
N GLU A 766 14.04 -0.70 -34.29
CA GLU A 766 13.89 0.08 -33.06
C GLU A 766 12.42 0.39 -32.76
N TYR A 767 12.04 0.39 -31.48
CA TYR A 767 10.72 0.82 -31.05
C TYR A 767 10.59 2.35 -31.08
N ARG A 768 9.52 2.85 -31.73
CA ARG A 768 9.19 4.27 -31.86
C ARG A 768 7.71 4.53 -31.66
N LEU A 769 7.33 5.76 -31.35
CA LEU A 769 5.93 6.17 -31.38
C LEU A 769 5.51 6.49 -32.83
N GLU A 770 4.24 6.24 -33.16
CA GLU A 770 3.67 6.57 -34.49
C GLU A 770 3.76 8.06 -34.83
N SER A 771 3.75 8.92 -33.81
CA SER A 771 3.91 10.36 -33.93
C SER A 771 4.85 10.91 -32.86
N PRO A 772 5.60 11.99 -33.13
CA PRO A 772 6.50 12.59 -32.15
C PRO A 772 5.79 12.98 -30.86
N CYS A 773 6.48 12.84 -29.72
CA CYS A 773 5.98 13.31 -28.44
C CYS A 773 6.32 14.79 -28.23
N GLU A 774 5.33 15.60 -27.86
CA GLU A 774 5.53 17.03 -27.58
C GLU A 774 6.41 17.32 -26.35
N HIS A 775 6.65 16.32 -25.50
CA HIS A 775 7.53 16.38 -24.33
C HIS A 775 8.76 15.47 -24.46
N GLY A 776 8.96 14.88 -25.65
CA GLY A 776 10.08 14.00 -25.94
C GLY A 776 11.40 14.73 -26.11
N PRO A 777 12.51 13.99 -26.30
CA PRO A 777 13.87 14.55 -26.44
C PRO A 777 14.03 15.53 -27.61
N GLY A 778 13.23 15.35 -28.68
CA GLY A 778 13.21 16.22 -29.86
C GLY A 778 12.36 17.48 -29.73
N ALA A 779 11.63 17.68 -28.61
CA ALA A 779 10.73 18.81 -28.45
C ALA A 779 11.49 20.15 -28.23
N PRO A 780 10.95 21.28 -28.73
CA PRO A 780 11.57 22.59 -28.57
C PRO A 780 11.65 23.01 -27.09
N PRO A 781 12.70 23.74 -26.66
CA PRO A 781 12.95 24.11 -25.26
C PRO A 781 11.79 24.82 -24.57
N THR A 782 10.97 25.55 -25.32
CA THR A 782 9.81 26.30 -24.82
C THR A 782 8.66 25.41 -24.36
N ARG A 783 8.55 24.19 -24.90
CA ARG A 783 7.59 23.12 -24.50
C ARG A 783 8.23 22.03 -23.63
N ARG A 784 9.55 22.09 -23.39
CA ARG A 784 10.24 21.24 -22.41
C ARG A 784 9.79 21.66 -21.00
N LEU A 785 9.06 20.76 -20.34
CA LEU A 785 8.74 20.70 -18.91
C LEU A 785 8.99 21.99 -18.13
N ARG A 786 8.07 22.96 -18.24
CA ARG A 786 8.06 24.11 -17.33
C ARG A 786 7.57 23.64 -15.97
N VAL A 787 8.37 23.87 -14.94
CA VAL A 787 7.98 23.65 -13.55
C VAL A 787 6.77 24.53 -13.27
N SER A 788 5.66 23.97 -12.78
CA SER A 788 4.47 24.77 -12.44
C SER A 788 4.85 25.82 -11.40
N ALA A 789 4.32 27.03 -11.56
CA ALA A 789 4.58 28.12 -10.63
C ALA A 789 4.02 27.84 -9.23
#